data_AF-A0A7X8LH79-F1
#
_entry.id   AF-A0A7X8LH79-F1
#
_cell.length_a   1.000
_cell.length_b   1.000
_cell.length_c   1.000
_cell.angle_alpha   90.00
_cell.angle_beta   90.00
_cell.angle_gamma   90.00
#
_symmetry.space_group_name_H-M   'P 1'
#
loop_
_entity.id
_entity.type
_entity.pdbx_description
1 polymer ?
#
loop_
_entity_poly.entity_id
_entity_poly.type
_entity_poly.pdbx_seq_one_letter_code
_entity_poly.pdbx_strand_id
1 'polypeptide(L)'
;MSKFVLRFSMFIPLLAAASMALAAPQSPHTTPYTFRLYEGTTLFVNNPQGVPFGITLDIRDLNLMANGPRETLFKVYDPHGIPVVREVIPDDGCASANFPDRIGGWDHELQYYANIYAKGTKPTIRWSAWSDPSRLQTIVARTFKHSVAGGIKGVYRIVLAGTPDIYATLHLPSGLKVGYAGHPTFMHGHGNMMQKSYLYVPKGSSGLFFAFAELDEPRSRHFKLTDPHGKILFDGPATGGYVAANDPGRSITTTFTKPADYENRLFTLEVSPGANDFLAKVTFQQPRETFGDYVGMGSSAVFCDDPTTATAIAGGTIVADNLTFWHPFQIRFHQWLKANSPQLTTKMASDLTYIYNGMRYLEVGDNRGSASWSNLAYAMGYYGCDIFRPSWLLLQQPDLPPEANAIIKEGLIMAGDRLSFATHIEKVNGNAFAQMNVALWYCHRATADPIQKDIFETFWQRWTTEGWGTGSGLSKSGDAQEHFAHDAHYGSYLLDNWRPSGCTWIKGGIGILADATDDPRFQQVYDRYRNLYSYLYCREANGTPVAATPWSSRTFMHPHRSAANWEGPDCRWQGDPGPDCTVNVNNGGEWFAARRKNYYILTFHGRLAPEWLTRCFPGQLGFSGGTICQLTIPGKGPVLAGTLHESYGQDMDPSLWPTLKIHSLVGETWDGKPLVAAISEHNNPTLTGNTLTSSGEIRGAHLQSTRTYKYNPDSIECSVALAESDYARALSLWSQGRLWSELRQVWELLPIMTLRPDGKTPTSITVHDNSPLTTTGLETTKLRIDRGGFGLTIALPAPTFVKLSPNGHIMIQVAKPTPPGTKPYPAADIRLSYKLIPFS
;
A
#
# COMPACT_ATOMS: atom_id res chain seq x y z
N MET A 1 78.23 -20.19 -21.99
CA MET A 1 77.96 -20.47 -23.41
C MET A 1 76.77 -19.62 -23.84
N SER A 2 76.95 -18.85 -24.93
CA SER A 2 76.02 -17.96 -25.67
C SER A 2 75.17 -16.91 -24.90
N LYS A 3 75.16 -15.61 -25.21
CA LYS A 3 75.96 -14.69 -26.07
C LYS A 3 75.46 -13.25 -25.75
N PHE A 4 76.40 -12.32 -25.49
CA PHE A 4 76.49 -10.88 -25.85
C PHE A 4 75.22 -10.02 -26.06
N VAL A 5 75.17 -8.74 -25.64
CA VAL A 5 75.81 -7.59 -26.34
C VAL A 5 76.01 -6.33 -25.43
N LEU A 6 77.12 -5.63 -25.72
CA LEU A 6 77.67 -4.33 -25.25
C LEU A 6 76.78 -3.09 -25.54
N ARG A 7 76.66 -2.09 -24.65
CA ARG A 7 77.43 -0.81 -24.43
C ARG A 7 77.35 0.32 -25.49
N PHE A 8 77.34 1.56 -24.95
CA PHE A 8 77.61 2.92 -25.49
C PHE A 8 76.43 3.67 -26.14
N SER A 9 76.23 5.00 -26.03
CA SER A 9 76.57 6.10 -25.09
C SER A 9 76.00 7.40 -25.71
N MET A 10 75.64 8.40 -24.88
CA MET A 10 75.41 9.84 -25.19
C MET A 10 74.08 10.21 -25.93
N PHE A 11 73.37 11.32 -25.71
CA PHE A 11 73.73 12.72 -25.36
C PHE A 11 72.43 13.58 -25.11
N ILE A 12 72.50 14.66 -24.29
CA ILE A 12 71.75 15.97 -24.34
C ILE A 12 70.31 16.03 -23.71
N PRO A 13 69.83 17.13 -23.07
CA PRO A 13 70.34 17.96 -21.96
C PRO A 13 69.27 18.26 -20.85
N LEU A 14 69.68 18.93 -19.78
CA LEU A 14 68.79 19.66 -18.86
C LEU A 14 68.14 20.86 -19.57
N LEU A 15 66.83 21.06 -19.39
CA LEU A 15 66.19 22.38 -19.46
C LEU A 15 65.24 22.55 -18.27
N ALA A 16 65.50 23.59 -17.49
CA ALA A 16 64.71 23.99 -16.35
C ALA A 16 63.33 24.48 -16.80
N ALA A 17 62.27 23.87 -16.27
CA ALA A 17 60.93 24.45 -16.29
C ALA A 17 60.54 24.72 -14.84
N ALA A 18 60.27 26.00 -14.55
CA ALA A 18 59.83 26.50 -13.27
C ALA A 18 58.61 25.72 -12.77
N SER A 19 58.74 25.09 -11.60
CA SER A 19 57.62 24.56 -10.84
C SER A 19 56.80 25.73 -10.28
N MET A 20 55.89 26.26 -11.10
CA MET A 20 54.68 26.85 -10.56
C MET A 20 53.97 25.75 -9.79
N ALA A 21 54.06 25.80 -8.46
CA ALA A 21 53.16 25.07 -7.58
C ALA A 21 51.74 25.55 -7.86
N LEU A 22 51.08 24.89 -8.81
CA LEU A 22 49.63 24.93 -8.93
C LEU A 22 49.10 24.41 -7.59
N ALA A 23 48.62 25.35 -6.77
CA ALA A 23 47.81 25.03 -5.63
C ALA A 23 46.74 24.03 -6.09
N ALA A 24 46.64 22.89 -5.40
CA ALA A 24 45.57 21.94 -5.62
C ALA A 24 44.24 22.73 -5.66
N PRO A 25 43.39 22.56 -6.69
CA PRO A 25 42.14 23.29 -6.75
C PRO A 25 41.37 23.02 -5.46
N GLN A 26 41.14 24.07 -4.66
CA GLN A 26 40.23 24.00 -3.53
C GLN A 26 38.94 23.36 -4.04
N SER A 27 38.48 22.32 -3.36
CA SER A 27 37.18 21.73 -3.67
C SER A 27 36.16 22.86 -3.72
N PRO A 28 35.43 23.04 -4.84
CA PRO A 28 34.54 24.17 -4.99
C PRO A 28 33.58 24.20 -3.80
N HIS A 29 33.44 25.37 -3.17
CA HIS A 29 32.47 25.54 -2.10
C HIS A 29 31.09 25.11 -2.59
N THR A 30 30.45 24.21 -1.84
CA THR A 30 29.11 23.70 -2.13
C THR A 30 28.12 24.23 -1.10
N THR A 31 26.91 24.53 -1.55
CA THR A 31 25.77 24.84 -0.69
C THR A 31 24.90 23.59 -0.52
N PRO A 32 24.67 23.13 0.72
CA PRO A 32 23.77 22.01 0.99
C PRO A 32 22.30 22.46 1.01
N TYR A 33 21.43 21.69 0.36
CA TYR A 33 19.98 21.83 0.41
C TYR A 33 19.38 20.52 0.92
N THR A 34 18.84 20.54 2.14
CA THR A 34 18.29 19.33 2.80
C THR A 34 16.77 19.36 2.79
N PHE A 35 16.17 18.31 2.27
CA PHE A 35 14.72 18.13 2.20
C PHE A 35 14.32 16.81 2.83
N ARG A 36 13.23 16.82 3.59
CA ARG A 36 12.46 15.61 3.86
C ARG A 36 11.45 15.44 2.73
N LEU A 37 11.47 14.30 2.04
CA LEU A 37 10.77 14.20 0.76
C LEU A 37 9.25 14.18 0.89
N TYR A 38 8.68 13.54 1.92
CA TYR A 38 7.23 13.29 2.04
C TYR A 38 6.69 12.46 0.86
N GLU A 39 6.61 13.05 -0.33
CA GLU A 39 6.38 12.39 -1.61
C GLU A 39 7.42 12.74 -2.68
N GLY A 40 8.09 13.88 -2.53
CA GLY A 40 9.12 14.36 -3.44
C GLY A 40 9.27 15.88 -3.45
N THR A 41 10.35 16.32 -4.07
CA THR A 41 10.65 17.73 -4.33
C THR A 41 11.30 17.89 -5.70
N THR A 42 11.01 19.00 -6.37
CA THR A 42 11.73 19.44 -7.57
C THR A 42 12.53 20.68 -7.22
N LEU A 43 13.83 20.65 -7.50
CA LEU A 43 14.70 21.82 -7.47
C LEU A 43 14.88 22.38 -8.88
N PHE A 44 14.85 23.70 -8.98
CA PHE A 44 15.09 24.47 -10.19
C PHE A 44 16.43 25.18 -10.06
N VAL A 45 17.45 24.69 -10.75
CA VAL A 45 18.81 25.22 -10.69
C VAL A 45 19.00 26.26 -11.79
N ASN A 46 19.09 27.53 -11.41
CA ASN A 46 19.33 28.63 -12.34
C ASN A 46 20.80 28.63 -12.78
N ASN A 47 21.06 28.19 -14.02
CA ASN A 47 22.39 28.15 -14.62
C ASN A 47 22.41 29.00 -15.91
N PRO A 48 22.39 30.34 -15.78
CA PRO A 48 22.25 31.23 -16.93
C PRO A 48 23.44 31.16 -17.89
N GLN A 49 24.60 30.66 -17.42
CA GLN A 49 25.80 30.52 -18.23
C GLN A 49 25.99 29.11 -18.81
N GLY A 50 25.15 28.15 -18.43
CA GLY A 50 25.26 26.77 -18.90
C GLY A 50 26.60 26.13 -18.52
N VAL A 51 27.17 26.48 -17.37
CA VAL A 51 28.44 25.90 -16.93
C VAL A 51 28.23 24.46 -16.44
N PRO A 52 29.20 23.55 -16.61
CA PRO A 52 29.15 22.24 -15.98
C PRO A 52 29.10 22.37 -14.46
N PHE A 53 28.45 21.42 -13.79
CA PHE A 53 28.38 21.38 -12.33
C PHE A 53 28.28 19.96 -11.79
N GLY A 54 28.81 19.74 -10.58
CA GLY A 54 28.66 18.50 -9.84
C GLY A 54 27.46 18.53 -8.92
N ILE A 55 26.88 17.36 -8.66
CA ILE A 55 25.84 17.14 -7.66
C ILE A 55 26.36 16.05 -6.73
N THR A 56 26.42 16.33 -5.43
CA THR A 56 26.55 15.27 -4.41
C THR A 56 25.21 15.14 -3.72
N LEU A 57 24.66 13.93 -3.68
CA LEU A 57 23.37 13.62 -3.07
C LEU A 57 23.59 12.68 -1.89
N ASP A 58 23.29 13.13 -0.69
CA ASP A 58 23.23 12.29 0.50
C ASP A 58 21.79 11.86 0.76
N ILE A 59 21.53 10.56 0.74
CA ILE A 59 20.25 9.98 1.14
C ILE A 59 20.38 9.39 2.54
N ARG A 60 19.48 9.79 3.44
CA ARG A 60 19.32 9.26 4.80
C ARG A 60 17.90 8.75 4.94
N ASP A 61 17.74 7.49 5.34
CA ASP A 61 16.43 6.91 5.59
C ASP A 61 16.21 6.74 7.10
N LEU A 62 15.12 7.32 7.61
CA LEU A 62 14.72 7.17 9.01
C LEU A 62 14.20 5.75 9.31
N ASN A 63 13.70 5.03 8.31
CA ASN A 63 13.05 3.74 8.44
C ASN A 63 11.98 3.73 9.54
N LEU A 64 11.25 4.85 9.71
CA LEU A 64 10.39 5.11 10.86
C LEU A 64 8.93 4.77 10.55
N MET A 65 8.40 5.26 9.44
CA MET A 65 6.99 5.22 9.07
C MET A 65 6.73 4.26 7.90
N ALA A 66 7.69 4.15 7.00
CA ALA A 66 7.59 3.37 5.78
C ALA A 66 8.27 2.00 6.00
N ASN A 67 7.47 0.94 6.04
CA ASN A 67 7.97 -0.41 6.34
C ASN A 67 8.52 -1.13 5.11
N GLY A 68 9.79 -1.55 5.15
CA GLY A 68 10.48 -2.30 4.10
C GLY A 68 11.17 -1.40 3.08
N PRO A 69 11.88 -1.98 2.09
CA PRO A 69 12.79 -1.22 1.24
C PRO A 69 12.15 -0.02 0.54
N ARG A 70 12.81 1.15 0.52
CA ARG A 70 12.39 2.39 -0.12
C ARG A 70 13.46 2.99 -1.05
N GLU A 71 13.27 2.80 -2.34
CA GLU A 71 14.08 3.48 -3.34
C GLU A 71 13.77 4.97 -3.40
N THR A 72 14.73 5.73 -3.93
CA THR A 72 14.56 7.16 -4.24
C THR A 72 14.74 7.36 -5.74
N LEU A 73 13.77 8.00 -6.39
CA LEU A 73 13.93 8.49 -7.75
C LEU A 73 14.83 9.71 -7.76
N PHE A 74 15.88 9.69 -8.58
CA PHE A 74 16.74 10.84 -8.84
C PHE A 74 16.82 11.11 -10.34
N LYS A 75 16.33 12.28 -10.75
CA LYS A 75 16.36 12.72 -12.15
C LYS A 75 16.90 14.11 -12.27
N VAL A 76 17.70 14.34 -13.32
CA VAL A 76 18.19 15.67 -13.69
C VAL A 76 17.81 15.93 -15.13
N TYR A 77 17.09 17.02 -15.37
CA TYR A 77 16.75 17.51 -16.68
C TYR A 77 17.62 18.71 -17.05
N ASP A 78 18.04 18.73 -18.31
CA ASP A 78 18.57 19.95 -18.92
C ASP A 78 17.45 20.98 -19.19
N PRO A 79 17.79 22.22 -19.59
CA PRO A 79 16.81 23.25 -19.94
C PRO A 79 15.89 22.90 -21.12
N HIS A 80 16.20 21.88 -21.93
CA HIS A 80 15.35 21.36 -22.99
C HIS A 80 14.43 20.22 -22.52
N GLY A 81 14.48 19.87 -21.23
CA GLY A 81 13.66 18.83 -20.62
C GLY A 81 14.17 17.43 -20.89
N ILE A 82 15.38 17.27 -21.42
CA ILE A 82 15.98 15.97 -21.66
C ILE A 82 16.62 15.47 -20.36
N PRO A 83 16.30 14.24 -19.91
CA PRO A 83 16.94 13.67 -18.74
C PRO A 83 18.42 13.39 -19.04
N VAL A 84 19.31 14.10 -18.34
CA VAL A 84 20.77 13.88 -18.38
C VAL A 84 21.22 12.93 -17.26
N VAL A 85 20.37 12.74 -16.25
CA VAL A 85 20.46 11.67 -15.24
C VAL A 85 19.05 11.14 -15.00
N ARG A 86 18.88 9.82 -14.94
CA ARG A 86 17.63 9.15 -14.54
C ARG A 86 17.98 7.84 -13.86
N GLU A 87 17.82 7.81 -12.54
CA GLU A 87 18.24 6.69 -11.71
C GLU A 87 17.20 6.40 -10.62
N VAL A 88 17.06 5.12 -10.30
CA VAL A 88 16.37 4.64 -9.09
C VAL A 88 17.44 4.23 -8.10
N ILE A 89 17.66 5.07 -7.09
CA ILE A 89 18.63 4.82 -6.04
C ILE A 89 18.05 3.73 -5.14
N PRO A 90 18.75 2.61 -4.93
CA PRO A 90 18.23 1.50 -4.14
C PRO A 90 17.98 1.92 -2.68
N ASP A 91 17.25 1.10 -1.95
CA ASP A 91 17.09 1.21 -0.50
C ASP A 91 18.42 0.98 0.27
N ASP A 92 18.45 1.26 1.58
CA ASP A 92 19.61 0.97 2.44
C ASP A 92 19.67 -0.50 2.93
N GLY A 93 18.64 -1.31 2.65
CA GLY A 93 18.55 -2.72 3.00
C GLY A 93 17.83 -3.00 4.32
N CYS A 94 17.31 -1.96 5.00
CA CYS A 94 16.56 -2.12 6.23
C CYS A 94 15.18 -2.75 5.95
N ALA A 95 15.01 -4.00 6.37
CA ALA A 95 13.79 -4.77 6.12
C ALA A 95 12.83 -4.85 7.32
N SER A 96 13.22 -4.32 8.49
CA SER A 96 12.45 -4.38 9.74
C SER A 96 11.84 -3.04 10.08
N ALA A 97 10.56 -3.03 10.48
CA ALA A 97 9.87 -1.84 10.94
C ALA A 97 10.48 -1.31 12.26
N ASN A 98 10.93 -0.04 12.29
CA ASN A 98 11.31 0.60 13.56
C ASN A 98 10.09 1.05 14.38
N PHE A 99 8.92 1.20 13.75
CA PHE A 99 7.67 1.52 14.41
C PHE A 99 6.61 0.42 14.15
N PRO A 100 6.18 -0.34 15.17
CA PRO A 100 5.31 -1.51 14.99
C PRO A 100 3.83 -1.15 14.77
N ASP A 101 3.43 0.09 15.07
CA ASP A 101 2.04 0.54 15.00
C ASP A 101 1.64 0.91 13.56
N ARG A 102 0.36 0.67 13.23
CA ARG A 102 -0.24 1.00 11.93
C ARG A 102 -0.32 2.51 11.75
N ILE A 103 0.42 3.05 10.79
CA ILE A 103 0.32 4.46 10.42
C ILE A 103 -0.11 4.56 8.97
N GLY A 104 -1.42 4.72 8.77
CA GLY A 104 -2.03 4.86 7.45
C GLY A 104 -3.15 5.90 7.47
N GLY A 105 -2.92 7.07 8.08
CA GLY A 105 -3.87 8.18 8.06
C GLY A 105 -3.50 9.28 7.07
N TRP A 106 -4.43 10.22 6.86
CA TRP A 106 -4.43 11.21 5.77
C TRP A 106 -3.11 11.98 5.65
N ASP A 107 -2.49 12.16 6.81
CA ASP A 107 -1.08 12.47 7.01
C ASP A 107 -0.56 11.50 8.09
N HIS A 108 0.58 10.86 7.82
CA HIS A 108 1.12 9.82 8.70
C HIS A 108 1.44 10.37 10.11
N GLU A 109 1.85 11.62 10.21
CA GLU A 109 2.24 12.26 11.46
C GLU A 109 1.01 12.66 12.28
N LEU A 110 0.00 13.25 11.63
CA LEU A 110 -1.30 13.53 12.26
C LEU A 110 -2.01 12.27 12.74
N GLN A 111 -1.88 11.16 12.01
CA GLN A 111 -2.46 9.88 12.43
C GLN A 111 -1.77 9.32 13.68
N TYR A 112 -0.44 9.45 13.78
CA TYR A 112 0.26 9.10 15.00
C TYR A 112 -0.32 9.87 16.19
N TYR A 113 -0.47 11.20 16.06
CA TYR A 113 -1.08 12.02 17.09
C TYR A 113 -2.51 11.54 17.43
N ALA A 114 -3.37 11.36 16.43
CA ALA A 114 -4.75 10.90 16.61
C ALA A 114 -4.82 9.53 17.32
N ASN A 115 -3.99 8.56 16.91
CA ASN A 115 -3.93 7.23 17.50
C ASN A 115 -3.51 7.27 18.97
N ILE A 116 -2.48 8.04 19.29
CA ILE A 116 -1.93 8.16 20.65
C ILE A 116 -2.93 8.86 21.58
N TYR A 117 -3.58 9.92 21.11
CA TYR A 117 -4.64 10.59 21.87
C TYR A 117 -5.87 9.71 22.06
N ALA A 118 -6.30 8.96 21.04
CA ALA A 118 -7.42 8.01 21.15
C ALA A 118 -7.14 6.89 22.16
N LYS A 119 -5.87 6.49 22.32
CA LYS A 119 -5.41 5.56 23.36
C LYS A 119 -5.30 6.20 24.76
N GLY A 120 -5.66 7.48 24.93
CA GLY A 120 -5.56 8.21 26.19
C GLY A 120 -4.13 8.56 26.61
N THR A 121 -3.18 8.51 25.67
CA THR A 121 -1.76 8.75 25.92
C THR A 121 -1.30 10.09 25.36
N LYS A 122 -0.07 10.52 25.72
CA LYS A 122 0.53 11.74 25.18
C LYS A 122 1.60 11.39 24.14
N PRO A 123 1.61 12.08 22.98
CA PRO A 123 2.65 11.95 21.96
C PRO A 123 4.04 12.19 22.53
N THR A 124 4.98 11.32 22.15
CA THR A 124 6.39 11.40 22.57
C THR A 124 7.33 11.72 21.40
N ILE A 125 6.91 11.45 20.16
CA ILE A 125 7.65 11.85 18.97
C ILE A 125 7.47 13.35 18.75
N ARG A 126 8.60 14.04 18.56
CA ARG A 126 8.66 15.38 17.95
C ARG A 126 9.30 15.23 16.59
N TRP A 127 8.58 15.62 15.54
CA TRP A 127 9.03 15.43 14.16
C TRP A 127 10.22 16.32 13.82
N SER A 128 10.24 17.54 14.37
CA SER A 128 11.38 18.46 14.29
C SER A 128 12.68 17.91 14.83
N ALA A 129 12.62 16.94 15.74
CA ALA A 129 13.82 16.36 16.30
C ALA A 129 14.67 15.66 15.22
N TRP A 130 14.05 15.13 14.17
CA TRP A 130 14.75 14.44 13.08
C TRP A 130 15.36 15.39 12.04
N SER A 131 14.86 16.63 11.95
CA SER A 131 15.45 17.69 11.13
C SER A 131 16.58 18.45 11.83
N ASP A 132 16.75 18.26 13.14
CA ASP A 132 17.89 18.84 13.87
C ASP A 132 19.21 18.40 13.22
N PRO A 133 20.08 19.33 12.78
CA PRO A 133 21.30 18.97 12.06
C PRO A 133 22.23 18.05 12.84
N SER A 134 22.30 18.20 14.17
CA SER A 134 23.16 17.35 15.00
C SER A 134 22.64 15.92 15.07
N ARG A 135 21.31 15.74 15.14
CA ARG A 135 20.69 14.41 15.11
C ARG A 135 20.72 13.81 13.71
N LEU A 136 20.41 14.58 12.67
CA LEU A 136 20.41 14.09 11.28
C LEU A 136 21.80 13.58 10.86
N GLN A 137 22.87 14.20 11.35
CA GLN A 137 24.24 13.73 11.12
C GLN A 137 24.55 12.37 11.76
N THR A 138 23.78 11.93 12.76
CA THR A 138 23.94 10.58 13.34
C THR A 138 23.33 9.48 12.48
N ILE A 139 22.47 9.84 11.52
CA ILE A 139 21.86 8.89 10.59
C ILE A 139 22.82 8.67 9.42
N VAL A 140 23.06 7.40 9.09
CA VAL A 140 23.99 7.01 8.03
C VAL A 140 23.53 7.58 6.69
N ALA A 141 24.42 8.32 6.05
CA ALA A 141 24.22 8.86 4.72
C ALA A 141 24.78 7.91 3.66
N ARG A 142 23.99 7.66 2.62
CA ARG A 142 24.46 7.06 1.38
C ARG A 142 24.70 8.18 0.37
N THR A 143 25.96 8.35 -0.03
CA THR A 143 26.39 9.48 -0.85
C THR A 143 26.58 9.06 -2.31
N PHE A 144 25.91 9.77 -3.22
CA PHE A 144 25.97 9.58 -4.66
C PHE A 144 26.54 10.83 -5.32
N LYS A 145 27.42 10.67 -6.31
CA LYS A 145 28.08 11.78 -6.99
C LYS A 145 27.79 11.73 -8.48
N HIS A 146 27.29 12.84 -9.01
CA HIS A 146 26.94 12.98 -10.42
C HIS A 146 27.58 14.24 -10.99
N SER A 147 27.91 14.20 -12.28
CA SER A 147 28.44 15.33 -13.03
C SER A 147 27.48 15.70 -14.15
N VAL A 148 27.08 16.96 -14.22
CA VAL A 148 26.27 17.51 -15.30
C VAL A 148 27.20 18.27 -16.25
N ALA A 149 27.23 17.85 -17.52
CA ALA A 149 28.19 18.33 -18.51
C ALA A 149 28.07 19.83 -18.86
N GLY A 150 26.96 20.49 -18.49
CA GLY A 150 26.70 21.89 -18.87
C GLY A 150 26.42 22.02 -20.37
N GLY A 151 26.78 23.17 -20.95
CA GLY A 151 26.64 23.49 -22.37
C GLY A 151 25.30 24.12 -22.77
N ILE A 152 24.27 24.03 -21.92
CA ILE A 152 22.93 24.55 -22.19
C ILE A 152 22.59 25.61 -21.15
N LYS A 153 22.33 26.84 -21.62
CA LYS A 153 21.97 27.95 -20.75
C LYS A 153 20.50 27.81 -20.31
N GLY A 154 20.24 28.05 -19.04
CA GLY A 154 18.87 28.13 -18.53
C GLY A 154 18.69 27.42 -17.19
N VAL A 155 17.48 26.94 -16.97
CA VAL A 155 17.07 26.31 -15.71
C VAL A 155 17.12 24.80 -15.86
N TYR A 156 17.98 24.16 -15.08
CA TYR A 156 18.01 22.71 -14.93
C TYR A 156 17.00 22.30 -13.85
N ARG A 157 16.42 21.11 -13.97
CA ARG A 157 15.47 20.59 -12.96
C ARG A 157 16.02 19.33 -12.33
N ILE A 158 16.00 19.23 -11.01
CA ILE A 158 16.36 18.03 -10.27
C ILE A 158 15.10 17.53 -9.57
N VAL A 159 14.65 16.34 -9.90
CA VAL A 159 13.48 15.71 -9.30
C VAL A 159 13.94 14.62 -8.35
N LEU A 160 13.47 14.71 -7.11
CA LEU A 160 13.61 13.71 -6.08
C LEU A 160 12.22 13.21 -5.68
N ALA A 161 12.00 11.91 -5.68
CA ALA A 161 10.76 11.32 -5.18
C ALA A 161 11.08 10.09 -4.33
N GLY A 162 10.33 9.91 -3.25
CA GLY A 162 10.60 8.91 -2.23
C GLY A 162 9.49 8.91 -1.18
N THR A 163 9.81 8.47 0.03
CA THR A 163 8.87 8.37 1.15
C THR A 163 9.02 9.50 2.17
N PRO A 164 8.09 9.62 3.12
CA PRO A 164 8.23 10.57 4.24
C PRO A 164 9.41 10.33 5.17
N ASP A 165 10.08 9.17 5.09
CA ASP A 165 11.24 8.85 5.92
C ASP A 165 12.56 9.30 5.30
N ILE A 166 12.56 9.65 4.01
CA ILE A 166 13.78 9.99 3.30
C ILE A 166 14.10 11.47 3.49
N TYR A 167 15.31 11.70 4.02
CA TYR A 167 16.00 12.98 3.94
C TYR A 167 17.03 12.94 2.82
N ALA A 168 16.91 13.90 1.90
CA ALA A 168 17.84 14.10 0.79
C ALA A 168 18.58 15.42 0.97
N THR A 169 19.91 15.37 1.05
CA THR A 169 20.77 16.56 1.04
C THR A 169 21.50 16.66 -0.30
N LEU A 170 21.19 17.69 -1.09
CA LEU A 170 21.93 18.00 -2.32
C LEU A 170 23.01 19.04 -2.03
N HIS A 171 24.23 18.74 -2.42
CA HIS A 171 25.33 19.70 -2.43
C HIS A 171 25.56 20.16 -3.86
N LEU A 172 25.31 21.43 -4.10
CA LEU A 172 25.49 22.10 -5.40
C LEU A 172 26.56 23.18 -5.28
N PRO A 173 27.28 23.55 -6.35
CA PRO A 173 28.23 24.66 -6.32
C PRO A 173 27.57 25.95 -5.82
N SER A 174 28.20 26.66 -4.87
CA SER A 174 27.60 27.82 -4.19
C SER A 174 27.23 29.00 -5.10
N GLY A 175 27.76 29.03 -6.33
CA GLY A 175 27.39 30.02 -7.34
C GLY A 175 26.03 29.76 -8.02
N LEU A 176 25.47 28.56 -7.90
CA LEU A 176 24.17 28.21 -8.48
C LEU A 176 23.05 28.49 -7.48
N LYS A 177 22.12 29.36 -7.89
CA LYS A 177 20.91 29.66 -7.14
C LYS A 177 19.80 28.68 -7.50
N VAL A 178 18.97 28.35 -6.52
CA VAL A 178 17.89 27.39 -6.71
C VAL A 178 16.55 27.94 -6.23
N GLY A 179 15.48 27.44 -6.84
CA GLY A 179 14.15 27.41 -6.26
C GLY A 179 13.72 25.97 -6.03
N TYR A 180 12.73 25.73 -5.20
CA TYR A 180 12.24 24.38 -4.91
C TYR A 180 10.72 24.32 -4.82
N ALA A 181 10.13 23.18 -5.16
CA ALA A 181 8.70 22.91 -5.04
C ALA A 181 8.48 21.53 -4.39
N GLY A 182 7.44 21.39 -3.57
CA GLY A 182 7.02 20.10 -2.99
C GLY A 182 5.96 19.40 -3.85
N HIS A 183 5.87 18.07 -3.76
CA HIS A 183 4.97 17.26 -4.60
C HIS A 183 3.83 16.63 -3.80
N PRO A 184 2.72 16.35 -4.49
CA PRO A 184 1.62 17.28 -4.72
C PRO A 184 0.89 17.72 -3.45
N THR A 185 1.15 17.16 -2.27
CA THR A 185 0.42 17.45 -1.03
C THR A 185 1.05 18.61 -0.27
N PHE A 186 2.19 18.39 0.39
CA PHE A 186 2.90 19.37 1.20
C PHE A 186 4.40 19.36 0.90
N MET A 187 5.01 20.53 1.08
CA MET A 187 6.45 20.64 1.26
C MET A 187 6.76 20.66 2.75
N HIS A 188 7.69 19.81 3.19
CA HIS A 188 8.19 19.80 4.56
C HIS A 188 9.32 20.84 4.73
N GLY A 189 9.07 21.87 5.53
CA GLY A 189 10.03 22.90 5.89
C GLY A 189 10.57 22.70 7.31
N HIS A 190 11.85 23.02 7.49
CA HIS A 190 12.56 22.94 8.77
C HIS A 190 13.54 24.11 8.94
N GLY A 191 13.99 24.34 10.17
CA GLY A 191 14.98 25.37 10.47
C GLY A 191 14.58 26.77 9.97
N ASN A 192 15.40 27.35 9.09
CA ASN A 192 15.21 28.69 8.49
C ASN A 192 14.64 28.65 7.06
N MET A 193 14.17 27.49 6.58
CA MET A 193 13.52 27.42 5.28
C MET A 193 12.32 28.37 5.22
N MET A 194 12.14 29.00 4.07
CA MET A 194 11.04 29.96 3.82
C MET A 194 10.96 31.12 4.81
N GLN A 195 12.05 31.48 5.50
CA GLN A 195 12.09 32.69 6.33
C GLN A 195 11.61 33.91 5.52
N LYS A 196 12.02 33.96 4.26
CA LYS A 196 11.39 34.75 3.21
C LYS A 196 11.53 34.04 1.87
N SER A 197 10.41 33.81 1.20
CA SER A 197 10.37 33.20 -0.13
C SER A 197 9.52 34.01 -1.09
N TYR A 198 9.96 34.05 -2.34
CA TYR A 198 9.29 34.71 -3.44
C TYR A 198 8.67 33.66 -4.36
N LEU A 199 7.38 33.80 -4.65
CA LEU A 199 6.60 32.85 -5.44
C LEU A 199 6.14 33.52 -6.74
N TYR A 200 6.68 33.09 -7.87
CA TYR A 200 6.30 33.60 -9.18
C TYR A 200 4.90 33.14 -9.57
N VAL A 201 4.06 34.06 -10.06
CA VAL A 201 2.70 33.76 -10.54
C VAL A 201 2.76 33.33 -12.01
N PRO A 202 2.45 32.06 -12.33
CA PRO A 202 2.33 31.62 -13.71
C PRO A 202 1.34 32.48 -14.49
N LYS A 203 1.67 32.74 -15.77
CA LYS A 203 0.75 33.40 -16.69
C LYS A 203 -0.58 32.64 -16.77
N GLY A 204 -1.70 33.37 -16.80
CA GLY A 204 -3.04 32.80 -16.85
C GLY A 204 -3.56 32.26 -15.52
N SER A 205 -2.83 32.39 -14.41
CA SER A 205 -3.33 31.93 -13.10
C SER A 205 -4.62 32.64 -12.71
N SER A 206 -5.66 31.90 -12.36
CA SER A 206 -6.99 32.41 -11.99
C SER A 206 -7.20 32.51 -10.47
N GLY A 207 -6.29 31.94 -9.70
CA GLY A 207 -6.38 31.94 -8.25
C GLY A 207 -5.19 31.27 -7.57
N LEU A 208 -5.31 31.12 -6.27
CA LEU A 208 -4.30 30.58 -5.38
C LEU A 208 -4.96 29.66 -4.36
N PHE A 209 -4.40 28.49 -4.13
CA PHE A 209 -4.69 27.66 -2.97
C PHE A 209 -3.48 27.64 -2.04
N PHE A 210 -3.69 27.72 -0.73
CA PHE A 210 -2.60 27.57 0.24
C PHE A 210 -3.05 26.91 1.54
N ALA A 211 -2.14 26.17 2.16
CA ALA A 211 -2.32 25.52 3.46
C ALA A 211 -0.99 25.42 4.21
N PHE A 212 -1.03 25.69 5.52
CA PHE A 212 0.13 25.62 6.41
C PHE A 212 -0.22 24.78 7.65
N ALA A 213 0.69 23.88 8.05
CA ALA A 213 0.54 23.08 9.25
C ALA A 213 1.83 23.06 10.07
N GLU A 214 1.71 23.04 11.39
CA GLU A 214 2.81 22.76 12.32
C GLU A 214 2.37 21.57 13.17
N LEU A 215 3.12 20.47 13.05
CA LEU A 215 2.71 19.17 13.59
C LEU A 215 3.15 18.98 15.04
N ASP A 216 4.26 19.60 15.42
CA ASP A 216 4.75 19.56 16.80
C ASP A 216 3.97 20.52 17.71
N GLU A 217 3.65 20.04 18.91
CA GLU A 217 2.98 20.82 19.95
C GLU A 217 3.94 21.12 21.13
N PRO A 218 3.88 22.33 21.73
CA PRO A 218 3.05 23.47 21.33
C PRO A 218 3.57 24.12 20.04
N ARG A 219 2.64 24.60 19.21
CA ARG A 219 2.96 25.36 17.99
C ARG A 219 3.60 26.70 18.31
N SER A 220 4.53 27.13 17.45
CA SER A 220 5.38 28.30 17.67
C SER A 220 5.66 29.13 16.40
N ARG A 221 5.41 28.58 15.21
CA ARG A 221 5.68 29.26 13.94
C ARG A 221 4.55 30.21 13.56
N HIS A 222 4.93 31.31 12.91
CA HIS A 222 4.03 32.29 12.34
C HIS A 222 4.27 32.40 10.84
N PHE A 223 3.20 32.44 10.05
CA PHE A 223 3.25 32.48 8.59
C PHE A 223 2.56 33.74 8.10
N LYS A 224 3.17 34.39 7.11
CA LYS A 224 2.60 35.56 6.45
C LYS A 224 2.72 35.43 4.94
N LEU A 225 1.58 35.46 4.25
CA LEU A 225 1.48 35.40 2.79
C LEU A 225 0.96 36.72 2.26
N THR A 226 1.76 37.38 1.41
CA THR A 226 1.46 38.70 0.85
C THR A 226 1.41 38.62 -0.67
N ASP A 227 0.40 39.23 -1.27
CA ASP A 227 0.25 39.31 -2.72
C ASP A 227 1.19 40.35 -3.37
N PRO A 228 1.29 40.38 -4.71
CA PRO A 228 2.16 41.33 -5.41
C PRO A 228 1.78 42.81 -5.26
N HIS A 229 0.59 43.10 -4.72
CA HIS A 229 0.10 44.46 -4.46
C HIS A 229 0.26 44.86 -2.98
N GLY A 230 0.85 43.99 -2.15
CA GLY A 230 1.05 44.22 -0.72
C GLY A 230 -0.14 43.84 0.16
N LYS A 231 -1.20 43.24 -0.40
CA LYS A 231 -2.33 42.74 0.39
C LYS A 231 -1.91 41.45 1.11
N ILE A 232 -2.11 41.44 2.41
CA ILE A 232 -1.89 40.27 3.24
C ILE A 232 -3.06 39.30 3.04
N LEU A 233 -2.77 38.09 2.54
CA LEU A 233 -3.74 37.01 2.35
C LEU A 233 -3.81 36.08 3.56
N PHE A 234 -2.70 35.92 4.27
CA PHE A 234 -2.63 35.15 5.50
C PHE A 234 -1.62 35.79 6.46
N ASP A 235 -1.98 35.84 7.75
CA ASP A 235 -1.12 36.27 8.84
C ASP A 235 -1.57 35.51 10.10
N GLY A 236 -0.73 34.62 10.61
CA GLY A 236 -1.08 33.82 11.78
C GLY A 236 -0.26 32.54 11.98
N PRO A 237 -0.54 31.81 13.08
CA PRO A 237 0.01 30.47 13.29
C PRO A 237 -0.63 29.44 12.36
N ALA A 238 0.06 28.32 12.14
CA ALA A 238 -0.46 27.20 11.38
C ALA A 238 -1.35 26.29 12.25
N THR A 239 -2.65 26.59 12.34
CA THR A 239 -3.55 25.91 13.30
C THR A 239 -4.04 24.51 12.91
N GLY A 240 -3.55 23.94 11.80
CA GLY A 240 -3.74 22.52 11.46
C GLY A 240 -4.28 22.27 10.05
N GLY A 241 -3.38 21.91 9.13
CA GLY A 241 -3.72 21.26 7.86
C GLY A 241 -4.57 22.08 6.87
N TYR A 242 -5.36 21.38 6.06
CA TYR A 242 -6.19 21.94 4.98
C TYR A 242 -7.46 22.68 5.45
N VAL A 243 -7.64 22.90 6.77
CA VAL A 243 -8.82 23.56 7.33
C VAL A 243 -8.41 24.52 8.44
N ALA A 244 -8.88 25.77 8.40
CA ALA A 244 -8.77 26.65 9.56
C ALA A 244 -9.74 26.16 10.65
N ALA A 245 -9.22 25.48 11.68
CA ALA A 245 -10.02 24.85 12.74
C ALA A 245 -11.00 25.80 13.46
N ASN A 246 -10.79 27.12 13.41
CA ASN A 246 -11.52 28.08 14.24
C ASN A 246 -12.14 29.27 13.46
N ASP A 247 -12.10 29.29 12.13
CA ASP A 247 -12.65 30.42 11.36
C ASP A 247 -13.14 30.00 9.96
N PRO A 248 -14.45 29.75 9.78
CA PRO A 248 -15.06 29.45 8.48
C PRO A 248 -14.84 30.53 7.40
N GLY A 249 -14.30 31.70 7.75
CA GLY A 249 -14.02 32.82 6.84
C GLY A 249 -12.61 32.85 6.23
N ARG A 250 -11.62 32.12 6.78
CA ARG A 250 -10.26 32.04 6.20
C ARG A 250 -10.25 31.02 5.06
N SER A 251 -10.66 31.47 3.88
CA SER A 251 -10.59 30.65 2.67
C SER A 251 -9.14 30.25 2.36
N ILE A 252 -8.88 28.93 2.32
CA ILE A 252 -7.64 28.33 1.78
C ILE A 252 -7.50 28.53 0.27
N THR A 253 -8.45 29.22 -0.37
CA THR A 253 -8.44 29.58 -1.79
C THR A 253 -8.70 31.08 -1.96
N THR A 254 -7.93 31.74 -2.84
CA THR A 254 -8.13 33.12 -3.25
C THR A 254 -8.33 33.17 -4.75
N THR A 255 -9.49 33.64 -5.22
CA THR A 255 -9.74 33.87 -6.65
C THR A 255 -9.19 35.23 -7.07
N PHE A 256 -8.52 35.30 -8.21
CA PHE A 256 -8.02 36.55 -8.76
C PHE A 256 -9.12 37.21 -9.60
N THR A 257 -9.62 38.36 -9.16
CA THR A 257 -10.67 39.10 -9.87
C THR A 257 -10.19 39.67 -11.21
N LYS A 258 -8.89 39.98 -11.31
CA LYS A 258 -8.20 40.43 -12.53
C LYS A 258 -6.91 39.62 -12.69
N PRO A 259 -6.97 38.39 -13.22
CA PRO A 259 -5.80 37.50 -13.35
C PRO A 259 -4.55 38.19 -13.94
N ALA A 260 -4.74 38.98 -15.00
CA ALA A 260 -3.68 39.72 -15.68
C ALA A 260 -2.88 40.68 -14.76
N ASP A 261 -3.48 41.19 -13.68
CA ASP A 261 -2.81 42.08 -12.73
C ASP A 261 -1.74 41.35 -11.90
N TYR A 262 -1.86 40.03 -11.76
CA TYR A 262 -0.95 39.18 -10.99
C TYR A 262 0.10 38.49 -11.85
N GLU A 263 -0.11 38.38 -13.17
CA GLU A 263 0.76 37.62 -14.08
C GLU A 263 2.22 38.10 -14.03
N ASN A 264 3.14 37.13 -13.95
CA ASN A 264 4.58 37.38 -13.94
C ASN A 264 5.06 38.26 -12.78
N ARG A 265 4.29 38.33 -11.69
CA ARG A 265 4.67 39.01 -10.45
C ARG A 265 4.99 38.01 -9.34
N LEU A 266 5.42 38.52 -8.20
CA LEU A 266 5.88 37.71 -7.07
C LEU A 266 4.97 37.90 -5.85
N PHE A 267 4.43 36.80 -5.33
CA PHE A 267 3.97 36.73 -3.95
C PHE A 267 5.16 36.60 -3.01
N THR A 268 4.97 36.96 -1.73
CA THR A 268 5.97 36.72 -0.68
C THR A 268 5.37 35.86 0.42
N LEU A 269 6.05 34.78 0.79
CA LEU A 269 5.78 34.00 1.99
C LEU A 269 6.90 34.24 3.01
N GLU A 270 6.54 34.57 4.24
CA GLU A 270 7.47 34.74 5.36
C GLU A 270 7.09 33.76 6.47
N VAL A 271 8.05 32.94 6.91
CA VAL A 271 7.90 32.01 8.04
C VAL A 271 8.81 32.46 9.18
N SER A 272 8.26 32.62 10.38
CA SER A 272 9.05 33.06 11.53
C SER A 272 10.13 32.03 11.90
N PRO A 273 11.26 32.47 12.50
CA PRO A 273 12.21 31.55 13.11
C PRO A 273 11.55 30.68 14.19
N GLY A 274 12.12 29.49 14.43
CA GLY A 274 11.60 28.53 15.40
C GLY A 274 12.31 27.18 15.28
N ALA A 275 12.09 26.31 16.26
CA ALA A 275 12.66 24.95 16.27
C ALA A 275 11.75 23.91 15.59
N ASN A 276 10.43 24.17 15.56
CA ASN A 276 9.47 23.21 15.04
C ASN A 276 9.49 23.18 13.51
N ASP A 277 9.29 21.99 12.95
CA ASP A 277 9.09 21.77 11.53
C ASP A 277 7.66 22.10 11.12
N PHE A 278 7.46 22.31 9.83
CA PHE A 278 6.17 22.72 9.30
C PHE A 278 5.91 22.14 7.91
N LEU A 279 4.65 22.09 7.54
CA LEU A 279 4.19 21.74 6.20
C LEU A 279 3.65 22.99 5.52
N ALA A 280 4.04 23.20 4.26
CA ALA A 280 3.56 24.31 3.44
C ALA A 280 3.09 23.81 2.07
N LYS A 281 1.90 24.22 1.66
CA LYS A 281 1.37 24.02 0.31
C LYS A 281 0.92 25.36 -0.23
N VAL A 282 1.40 25.71 -1.42
CA VAL A 282 0.91 26.83 -2.21
C VAL A 282 0.78 26.35 -3.65
N THR A 283 -0.38 26.58 -4.27
CA THR A 283 -0.71 26.13 -5.62
C THR A 283 -1.37 27.26 -6.40
N PHE A 284 -0.83 27.60 -7.56
CA PHE A 284 -1.46 28.56 -8.47
C PHE A 284 -2.48 27.84 -9.36
N GLN A 285 -3.74 28.26 -9.28
CA GLN A 285 -4.87 27.65 -10.00
C GLN A 285 -4.93 28.17 -11.44
N GLN A 286 -5.33 27.29 -12.36
CA GLN A 286 -5.56 27.64 -13.77
C GLN A 286 -7.07 27.67 -14.06
N PRO A 287 -7.51 28.42 -15.08
CA PRO A 287 -8.93 28.56 -15.42
C PRO A 287 -9.53 27.24 -15.89
N ARG A 288 -10.74 26.91 -15.40
CA ARG A 288 -11.49 25.69 -15.77
C ARG A 288 -11.88 25.65 -17.25
N GLU A 289 -12.02 26.81 -17.89
CA GLU A 289 -12.31 26.89 -19.32
C GLU A 289 -11.19 26.29 -20.18
N THR A 290 -9.93 26.38 -19.71
CA THR A 290 -8.77 25.78 -20.36
C THR A 290 -8.51 24.35 -19.87
N PHE A 291 -8.86 24.06 -18.61
CA PHE A 291 -8.55 22.80 -17.93
C PHE A 291 -9.79 22.25 -17.22
N GLY A 292 -10.74 21.75 -18.01
CA GLY A 292 -12.02 21.21 -17.55
C GLY A 292 -11.90 19.78 -17.01
N ASP A 293 -11.37 19.63 -15.80
CA ASP A 293 -11.34 18.35 -15.06
C ASP A 293 -11.83 18.51 -13.61
N TYR A 294 -12.23 17.41 -12.97
CA TYR A 294 -12.94 17.40 -11.69
C TYR A 294 -12.10 17.92 -10.49
N VAL A 295 -10.77 17.69 -10.42
CA VAL A 295 -9.91 18.38 -9.41
C VAL A 295 -9.34 19.72 -9.89
N GLY A 296 -9.64 20.11 -11.13
CA GLY A 296 -9.08 21.30 -11.78
C GLY A 296 -7.56 21.21 -12.01
N MET A 297 -7.02 22.22 -12.68
CA MET A 297 -5.57 22.34 -12.88
C MET A 297 -5.00 23.40 -11.95
N GLY A 298 -3.87 23.07 -11.34
CA GLY A 298 -3.03 24.00 -10.61
C GLY A 298 -1.60 23.48 -10.55
N SER A 299 -0.65 24.37 -10.36
CA SER A 299 0.77 24.01 -10.26
C SER A 299 1.36 24.46 -8.93
N SER A 300 2.19 23.61 -8.35
CA SER A 300 2.87 23.89 -7.10
C SER A 300 3.77 25.11 -7.24
N ALA A 301 3.70 26.01 -6.26
CA ALA A 301 4.56 27.19 -6.25
C ALA A 301 6.03 26.78 -6.08
N VAL A 302 6.91 27.51 -6.77
CA VAL A 302 8.36 27.37 -6.60
C VAL A 302 8.85 28.44 -5.61
N PHE A 303 9.33 27.99 -4.46
CA PHE A 303 9.88 28.84 -3.39
C PHE A 303 11.33 29.22 -3.75
N CYS A 304 11.60 30.52 -3.84
CA CYS A 304 12.93 31.05 -4.11
C CYS A 304 13.32 32.06 -3.02
N ASP A 305 14.59 32.07 -2.59
CA ASP A 305 15.06 32.94 -1.50
C ASP A 305 15.19 34.42 -1.93
N ASP A 306 15.23 34.69 -3.23
CA ASP A 306 15.40 36.04 -3.77
C ASP A 306 14.54 36.26 -5.04
N PRO A 307 14.14 37.52 -5.32
CA PRO A 307 13.23 37.83 -6.41
C PRO A 307 13.85 37.68 -7.81
N THR A 308 15.18 37.82 -7.94
CA THR A 308 15.87 37.67 -9.22
C THR A 308 15.86 36.19 -9.64
N THR A 309 16.17 35.29 -8.72
CA THR A 309 16.08 33.84 -8.91
C THR A 309 14.64 33.41 -9.19
N ALA A 310 13.66 33.94 -8.45
CA ALA A 310 12.24 33.66 -8.69
C ALA A 310 11.79 34.04 -10.10
N THR A 311 12.22 35.20 -10.58
CA THR A 311 11.91 35.69 -11.93
C THR A 311 12.62 34.87 -13.01
N ALA A 312 13.87 34.49 -12.80
CA ALA A 312 14.63 33.67 -13.74
C ALA A 312 14.06 32.24 -13.88
N ILE A 313 13.57 31.67 -12.77
CA ILE A 313 12.92 30.35 -12.76
C ILE A 313 11.48 30.43 -13.27
N ALA A 314 10.83 31.58 -13.16
CA ALA A 314 9.47 31.83 -13.63
C ALA A 314 8.44 30.78 -13.14
N GLY A 315 8.58 30.34 -11.88
CA GLY A 315 7.72 29.30 -11.30
C GLY A 315 7.84 27.93 -12.00
N GLY A 316 8.94 27.67 -12.71
CA GLY A 316 9.14 26.48 -13.52
C GLY A 316 8.31 26.46 -14.80
N THR A 317 7.71 27.59 -15.18
CA THR A 317 6.82 27.68 -16.33
C THR A 317 7.51 28.13 -17.60
N ILE A 318 6.94 27.74 -18.73
CA ILE A 318 7.42 28.09 -20.07
C ILE A 318 6.21 28.57 -20.87
N VAL A 319 6.31 29.73 -21.52
CA VAL A 319 5.21 30.31 -22.31
C VAL A 319 5.50 30.14 -23.79
N ALA A 320 4.57 29.52 -24.53
CA ALA A 320 4.62 29.40 -25.98
C ALA A 320 3.21 29.57 -26.56
N ASP A 321 3.06 30.29 -27.68
CA ASP A 321 1.76 30.58 -28.30
C ASP A 321 0.70 31.13 -27.31
N ASN A 322 1.13 32.00 -26.38
CA ASN A 322 0.29 32.56 -25.33
C ASN A 322 -0.28 31.54 -24.32
N LEU A 323 0.19 30.29 -24.34
CA LEU A 323 -0.15 29.22 -23.40
C LEU A 323 1.00 28.97 -22.41
N THR A 324 0.65 28.66 -21.17
CA THR A 324 1.58 28.29 -20.10
C THR A 324 1.79 26.77 -20.08
N PHE A 325 3.04 26.33 -20.04
CA PHE A 325 3.50 24.93 -19.97
C PHE A 325 4.44 24.76 -18.78
N TRP A 326 4.68 23.50 -18.39
CA TRP A 326 5.56 23.14 -17.27
C TRP A 326 6.71 22.23 -17.69
N HIS A 327 6.61 21.60 -18.86
CA HIS A 327 7.66 20.75 -19.41
C HIS A 327 7.93 21.10 -20.88
N PRO A 328 9.20 21.13 -21.31
CA PRO A 328 9.54 21.38 -22.71
C PRO A 328 8.92 20.40 -23.72
N PHE A 329 8.72 19.13 -23.35
CA PHE A 329 8.07 18.16 -24.25
C PHE A 329 6.62 18.54 -24.57
N GLN A 330 5.90 19.21 -23.64
CA GLN A 330 4.54 19.67 -23.89
C GLN A 330 4.52 20.75 -24.98
N ILE A 331 5.54 21.60 -25.04
CA ILE A 331 5.71 22.62 -26.10
C ILE A 331 6.02 21.94 -27.43
N ARG A 332 6.95 20.97 -27.43
CA ARG A 332 7.24 20.19 -28.63
C ARG A 332 5.98 19.50 -29.15
N PHE A 333 5.17 18.93 -28.28
CA PHE A 333 3.91 18.30 -28.67
C PHE A 333 2.91 19.32 -29.25
N HIS A 334 2.72 20.47 -28.58
CA HIS A 334 1.85 21.55 -29.05
C HIS A 334 2.24 22.04 -30.46
N GLN A 335 3.53 22.36 -30.64
CA GLN A 335 4.05 22.86 -31.90
C GLN A 335 3.95 21.80 -33.01
N TRP A 336 4.27 20.55 -32.68
CA TRP A 336 4.17 19.43 -33.62
C TRP A 336 2.72 19.20 -34.05
N LEU A 337 1.76 19.21 -33.12
CA LEU A 337 0.34 19.06 -33.44
C LEU A 337 -0.16 20.19 -34.32
N LYS A 338 0.20 21.43 -34.00
CA LYS A 338 -0.18 22.60 -34.79
C LYS A 338 0.33 22.53 -36.23
N ALA A 339 1.56 22.04 -36.42
CA ALA A 339 2.18 21.93 -37.74
C ALA A 339 1.62 20.75 -38.57
N ASN A 340 1.30 19.62 -37.92
CA ASN A 340 1.03 18.36 -38.62
C ASN A 340 -0.45 17.97 -38.67
N SER A 341 -1.31 18.47 -37.77
CA SER A 341 -2.73 18.08 -37.71
C SER A 341 -3.48 18.17 -39.05
N PRO A 342 -3.27 19.18 -39.92
CA PRO A 342 -3.94 19.25 -41.22
C PRO A 342 -3.63 18.08 -42.18
N GLN A 343 -2.54 17.36 -41.95
CA GLN A 343 -2.06 16.26 -42.80
C GLN A 343 -2.44 14.88 -42.23
N LEU A 344 -2.98 14.84 -41.01
CA LEU A 344 -3.38 13.60 -40.34
C LEU A 344 -4.82 13.22 -40.70
N THR A 345 -5.14 11.94 -40.56
CA THR A 345 -6.54 11.51 -40.58
C THR A 345 -7.31 12.14 -39.41
N THR A 346 -8.61 12.38 -39.58
CA THR A 346 -9.47 12.96 -38.52
C THR A 346 -9.36 12.19 -37.20
N LYS A 347 -9.27 10.86 -37.28
CA LYS A 347 -9.12 10.00 -36.10
C LYS A 347 -7.76 10.19 -35.42
N MET A 348 -6.66 10.13 -36.18
CA MET A 348 -5.31 10.29 -35.63
C MET A 348 -5.13 11.66 -34.99
N ALA A 349 -5.60 12.72 -35.64
CA ALA A 349 -5.57 14.08 -35.09
C ALA A 349 -6.38 14.19 -33.77
N SER A 350 -7.55 13.57 -33.72
CA SER A 350 -8.39 13.53 -32.52
C SER A 350 -7.71 12.77 -31.36
N ASP A 351 -7.15 11.59 -31.62
CA ASP A 351 -6.50 10.77 -30.60
C ASP A 351 -5.26 11.47 -30.03
N LEU A 352 -4.44 12.07 -30.88
CA LEU A 352 -3.26 12.83 -30.48
C LEU A 352 -3.62 14.08 -29.69
N THR A 353 -4.66 14.81 -30.11
CA THR A 353 -5.16 15.98 -29.37
C THR A 353 -5.64 15.61 -27.98
N TYR A 354 -6.32 14.47 -27.85
CA TYR A 354 -6.78 13.97 -26.55
C TYR A 354 -5.59 13.66 -25.62
N ILE A 355 -4.57 12.95 -26.09
CA ILE A 355 -3.37 12.66 -25.30
C ILE A 355 -2.62 13.95 -24.93
N TYR A 356 -2.46 14.87 -25.88
CA TYR A 356 -1.84 16.16 -25.63
C TYR A 356 -2.56 16.93 -24.51
N ASN A 357 -3.89 17.01 -24.56
CA ASN A 357 -4.69 17.66 -23.52
C ASN A 357 -4.52 16.96 -22.15
N GLY A 358 -4.38 15.64 -22.12
CA GLY A 358 -4.06 14.90 -20.89
C GLY A 358 -2.66 15.25 -20.37
N MET A 359 -1.65 15.32 -21.24
CA MET A 359 -0.27 15.66 -20.88
C MET A 359 -0.11 17.12 -20.42
N ARG A 360 -1.02 18.01 -20.83
CA ARG A 360 -1.07 19.41 -20.37
C ARG A 360 -1.36 19.56 -18.88
N TYR A 361 -1.92 18.53 -18.23
CA TYR A 361 -2.13 18.52 -16.78
C TYR A 361 -0.86 18.19 -15.97
N LEU A 362 0.23 17.79 -16.64
CA LEU A 362 1.49 17.49 -15.95
C LEU A 362 2.22 18.79 -15.59
N GLU A 363 2.60 18.90 -14.31
CA GLU A 363 3.08 20.14 -13.67
C GLU A 363 4.50 20.00 -13.10
N VAL A 364 5.05 21.06 -12.50
CA VAL A 364 6.47 21.20 -12.10
C VAL A 364 7.08 20.02 -11.32
N GLY A 365 6.27 19.22 -10.62
CA GLY A 365 6.73 18.08 -9.86
C GLY A 365 6.69 16.72 -10.56
N ASP A 366 6.75 16.70 -11.90
CA ASP A 366 6.60 15.50 -12.76
C ASP A 366 5.26 14.76 -12.52
N ASN A 367 4.29 15.40 -11.86
CA ASN A 367 3.02 14.82 -11.46
C ASN A 367 1.84 15.55 -12.11
N ARG A 368 0.62 15.05 -11.89
CA ARG A 368 -0.59 15.73 -12.31
C ARG A 368 -0.91 16.91 -11.38
N GLY A 369 -1.06 18.10 -11.95
CA GLY A 369 -1.42 19.31 -11.23
C GLY A 369 -2.88 19.38 -10.80
N SER A 370 -3.13 19.76 -9.56
CA SER A 370 -4.46 19.92 -8.96
C SER A 370 -4.68 21.38 -8.56
N ALA A 371 -5.93 21.87 -8.63
CA ALA A 371 -6.24 23.22 -8.17
C ALA A 371 -6.10 23.39 -6.63
N SER A 372 -5.88 22.30 -5.89
CA SER A 372 -5.68 22.36 -4.43
C SER A 372 -4.61 21.36 -3.98
N TRP A 373 -5.05 20.26 -3.35
CA TRP A 373 -4.26 19.06 -3.07
C TRP A 373 -4.79 17.91 -3.92
N SER A 374 -4.04 16.81 -4.03
CA SER A 374 -4.51 15.62 -4.73
C SER A 374 -3.84 14.36 -4.24
N ASN A 375 -4.55 13.25 -4.44
CA ASN A 375 -4.03 11.90 -4.39
C ASN A 375 -3.57 11.52 -5.81
N LEU A 376 -2.32 11.12 -6.00
CA LEU A 376 -1.75 10.79 -7.31
C LEU A 376 -2.36 9.53 -7.94
N ALA A 377 -2.69 8.52 -7.15
CA ALA A 377 -3.39 7.34 -7.68
C ALA A 377 -4.73 7.76 -8.32
N TYR A 378 -5.44 8.69 -7.68
CA TYR A 378 -6.71 9.23 -8.15
C TYR A 378 -6.54 10.20 -9.33
N ALA A 379 -5.62 11.15 -9.18
CA ALA A 379 -5.48 12.30 -10.06
C ALA A 379 -4.62 12.00 -11.30
N MET A 380 -3.74 11.00 -11.22
CA MET A 380 -2.85 10.62 -12.31
C MET A 380 -3.10 9.19 -12.76
N GLY A 381 -3.27 8.25 -11.82
CA GLY A 381 -3.52 6.84 -12.12
C GLY A 381 -4.91 6.53 -12.69
N TYR A 382 -5.96 7.21 -12.22
CA TYR A 382 -7.35 6.81 -12.50
C TYR A 382 -8.18 7.80 -13.30
N TYR A 383 -8.46 8.99 -12.77
CA TYR A 383 -9.42 9.91 -13.41
C TYR A 383 -8.79 11.08 -14.15
N GLY A 384 -7.60 11.51 -13.74
CA GLY A 384 -7.19 12.89 -13.99
C GLY A 384 -6.10 13.10 -15.04
N CYS A 385 -5.41 12.04 -15.48
CA CYS A 385 -4.48 12.15 -16.62
C CYS A 385 -4.99 11.45 -17.88
N ASP A 386 -5.70 10.32 -17.78
CA ASP A 386 -6.20 9.54 -18.92
C ASP A 386 -5.17 9.23 -20.04
N ILE A 387 -3.87 9.44 -19.82
CA ILE A 387 -2.86 9.32 -20.89
C ILE A 387 -2.36 7.90 -21.11
N PHE A 388 -2.41 7.03 -20.09
CA PHE A 388 -1.68 5.75 -20.11
C PHE A 388 -2.23 4.77 -21.17
N ARG A 389 -3.49 4.32 -21.02
CA ARG A 389 -4.11 3.38 -21.96
C ARG A 389 -4.24 3.94 -23.39
N PRO A 390 -4.74 5.18 -23.60
CA PRO A 390 -4.86 5.74 -24.94
C PRO A 390 -3.52 5.89 -25.65
N SER A 391 -2.46 6.28 -24.93
CA SER A 391 -1.11 6.31 -25.51
C SER A 391 -0.60 4.92 -25.85
N TRP A 392 -0.82 3.91 -25.00
CA TRP A 392 -0.47 2.52 -25.32
C TRP A 392 -1.15 2.02 -26.60
N LEU A 393 -2.45 2.30 -26.79
CA LEU A 393 -3.17 1.95 -28.01
C LEU A 393 -2.63 2.72 -29.23
N LEU A 394 -2.35 4.01 -29.07
CA LEU A 394 -1.89 4.86 -30.17
C LEU A 394 -0.48 4.48 -30.62
N LEU A 395 0.43 4.17 -29.69
CA LEU A 395 1.82 3.79 -29.98
C LEU A 395 1.95 2.45 -30.70
N GLN A 396 0.88 1.65 -30.78
CA GLN A 396 0.81 0.42 -31.57
C GLN A 396 0.33 0.65 -33.01
N GLN A 397 -0.13 1.86 -33.35
CA GLN A 397 -0.60 2.16 -34.70
C GLN A 397 0.60 2.32 -35.65
N PRO A 398 0.64 1.59 -36.78
CA PRO A 398 1.79 1.59 -37.69
C PRO A 398 1.98 2.91 -38.42
N ASP A 399 0.94 3.73 -38.53
CA ASP A 399 0.92 5.04 -39.18
C ASP A 399 1.18 6.22 -38.22
N LEU A 400 1.44 5.96 -36.93
CA LEU A 400 1.80 7.01 -35.97
C LEU A 400 3.17 7.62 -36.35
N PRO A 401 3.27 8.95 -36.57
CA PRO A 401 4.53 9.58 -36.92
C PRO A 401 5.63 9.37 -35.84
N PRO A 402 6.88 9.09 -36.22
CA PRO A 402 7.96 8.79 -35.26
C PRO A 402 8.23 9.91 -34.23
N GLU A 403 8.08 11.17 -34.63
CA GLU A 403 8.28 12.31 -33.74
C GLU A 403 7.19 12.40 -32.66
N ALA A 404 5.93 12.20 -33.04
CA ALA A 404 4.83 12.12 -32.09
C ALA A 404 5.00 10.91 -31.15
N ASN A 405 5.44 9.77 -31.68
CA ASN A 405 5.75 8.58 -30.90
C ASN A 405 6.80 8.89 -29.81
N ALA A 406 7.91 9.54 -30.17
CA ALA A 406 8.97 9.91 -29.24
C ALA A 406 8.50 10.88 -28.15
N ILE A 407 7.73 11.91 -28.53
CA ILE A 407 7.19 12.91 -27.58
C ILE A 407 6.22 12.24 -26.59
N ILE A 408 5.34 11.35 -27.07
CA ILE A 408 4.39 10.64 -26.21
C ILE A 408 5.14 9.73 -25.23
N LYS A 409 6.14 8.98 -25.70
CA LYS A 409 6.96 8.13 -24.84
C LYS A 409 7.67 8.91 -23.75
N GLU A 410 8.22 10.08 -24.07
CA GLU A 410 8.85 10.96 -23.07
C GLU A 410 7.87 11.37 -21.97
N GLY A 411 6.67 11.82 -22.34
CA GLY A 411 5.62 12.19 -21.38
C GLY A 411 5.18 11.00 -20.52
N LEU A 412 5.03 9.81 -21.11
CA LEU A 412 4.70 8.58 -20.38
C LEU A 412 5.80 8.17 -19.40
N ILE A 413 7.07 8.20 -19.81
CA ILE A 413 8.20 7.85 -18.93
C ILE A 413 8.25 8.80 -17.74
N MET A 414 8.11 10.10 -17.98
CA MET A 414 8.05 11.08 -16.89
C MET A 414 6.90 10.77 -15.92
N ALA A 415 5.71 10.53 -16.47
CA ALA A 415 4.52 10.26 -15.69
C ALA A 415 4.61 8.96 -14.88
N GLY A 416 5.08 7.88 -15.51
CA GLY A 416 5.26 6.57 -14.88
C GLY A 416 6.33 6.60 -13.79
N ASP A 417 7.46 7.29 -14.06
CA ASP A 417 8.52 7.50 -13.07
C ASP A 417 7.92 8.11 -11.81
N ARG A 418 7.21 9.24 -11.91
CA ARG A 418 6.68 9.91 -10.74
C ARG A 418 5.56 9.13 -10.04
N LEU A 419 4.66 8.50 -10.80
CA LEU A 419 3.52 7.77 -10.25
C LEU A 419 4.00 6.61 -9.37
N SER A 420 5.07 5.91 -9.75
CA SER A 420 5.57 4.78 -8.97
C SER A 420 6.11 5.11 -7.58
N PHE A 421 6.44 6.38 -7.33
CA PHE A 421 6.86 6.90 -6.03
C PHE A 421 5.73 7.66 -5.32
N ALA A 422 4.47 7.51 -5.74
CA ALA A 422 3.33 8.01 -4.97
C ALA A 422 3.08 7.08 -3.77
N THR A 423 3.55 7.50 -2.60
CA THR A 423 3.63 6.67 -1.40
C THR A 423 3.06 7.35 -0.17
N HIS A 424 2.13 8.29 -0.32
CA HIS A 424 1.57 9.06 0.79
C HIS A 424 0.07 8.79 0.94
N ILE A 425 -0.77 9.72 0.53
CA ILE A 425 -2.22 9.70 0.76
C ILE A 425 -2.90 8.59 -0.04
N GLU A 426 -2.28 8.14 -1.12
CA GLU A 426 -2.72 7.05 -1.99
C GLU A 426 -2.87 5.74 -1.22
N LYS A 427 -2.02 5.52 -0.21
CA LYS A 427 -2.04 4.33 0.65
C LYS A 427 -3.21 4.34 1.64
N VAL A 428 -3.86 5.48 1.80
CA VAL A 428 -4.78 5.78 2.90
C VAL A 428 -6.18 6.06 2.41
N ASN A 429 -6.29 7.04 1.52
CA ASN A 429 -7.49 7.35 0.77
C ASN A 429 -7.41 6.57 -0.54
N GLY A 430 -7.48 5.25 -0.43
CA GLY A 430 -7.11 4.36 -1.52
C GLY A 430 -8.07 4.32 -2.70
N ASN A 431 -8.93 5.32 -2.92
CA ASN A 431 -9.73 5.42 -4.13
C ASN A 431 -8.76 5.43 -5.31
N ALA A 432 -8.58 4.28 -5.96
CA ALA A 432 -7.68 4.01 -7.07
C ALA A 432 -6.24 3.56 -6.79
N PHE A 433 -5.90 3.08 -5.59
CA PHE A 433 -4.53 2.57 -5.34
C PHE A 433 -4.18 1.39 -6.28
N ALA A 434 -5.11 0.46 -6.50
CA ALA A 434 -4.95 -0.62 -7.47
C ALA A 434 -4.77 -0.13 -8.92
N GLN A 435 -5.26 1.08 -9.27
CA GLN A 435 -5.16 1.62 -10.63
C GLN A 435 -3.74 2.08 -10.97
N MET A 436 -2.88 2.30 -9.97
CA MET A 436 -1.47 2.55 -10.21
C MET A 436 -0.81 1.36 -10.92
N ASN A 437 -1.14 0.12 -10.54
CA ASN A 437 -0.66 -1.08 -11.24
C ASN A 437 -1.07 -1.06 -12.72
N VAL A 438 -2.31 -0.66 -13.00
CA VAL A 438 -2.85 -0.59 -14.36
C VAL A 438 -2.13 0.49 -15.18
N ALA A 439 -1.97 1.69 -14.62
CA ALA A 439 -1.27 2.80 -15.26
C ALA A 439 0.20 2.47 -15.55
N LEU A 440 0.91 1.89 -14.58
CA LEU A 440 2.30 1.46 -14.74
C LEU A 440 2.44 0.31 -15.75
N TRP A 441 1.49 -0.64 -15.78
CA TRP A 441 1.44 -1.69 -16.80
C TRP A 441 1.36 -1.11 -18.21
N TYR A 442 0.40 -0.21 -18.47
CA TYR A 442 0.31 0.47 -19.76
C TYR A 442 1.57 1.28 -20.06
N CYS A 443 2.14 1.96 -19.08
CA CYS A 443 3.33 2.80 -19.28
C CYS A 443 4.55 1.98 -19.74
N HIS A 444 4.91 0.91 -19.02
CA HIS A 444 6.10 0.13 -19.39
C HIS A 444 5.90 -0.61 -20.73
N ARG A 445 4.67 -1.05 -21.05
CA ARG A 445 4.35 -1.68 -22.34
C ARG A 445 4.40 -0.69 -23.50
N ALA A 446 3.87 0.51 -23.31
CA ALA A 446 3.84 1.56 -24.32
C ALA A 446 5.24 2.09 -24.65
N THR A 447 6.07 2.25 -23.62
CA THR A 447 7.40 2.85 -23.76
C THR A 447 8.47 1.83 -24.14
N ALA A 448 8.30 0.57 -23.73
CA ALA A 448 9.32 -0.48 -23.72
C ALA A 448 10.59 -0.06 -22.95
N ASP A 449 10.46 0.88 -22.01
CA ASP A 449 11.56 1.35 -21.17
C ASP A 449 11.88 0.32 -20.07
N PRO A 450 13.15 -0.11 -19.93
CA PRO A 450 13.52 -1.14 -18.95
C PRO A 450 13.33 -0.68 -17.51
N ILE A 451 13.61 0.60 -17.20
CA ILE A 451 13.41 1.14 -15.85
C ILE A 451 11.92 1.16 -15.50
N GLN A 452 11.03 1.55 -16.42
CA GLN A 452 9.58 1.48 -16.21
C GLN A 452 9.11 0.05 -15.94
N LYS A 453 9.68 -0.95 -16.62
CA LYS A 453 9.36 -2.35 -16.36
C LYS A 453 9.77 -2.76 -14.96
N ASP A 454 10.99 -2.45 -14.54
CA ASP A 454 11.50 -2.79 -13.21
C ASP A 454 10.69 -2.09 -12.09
N ILE A 455 10.32 -0.83 -12.33
CA ILE A 455 9.45 -0.05 -11.46
C ILE A 455 8.06 -0.70 -11.34
N PHE A 456 7.44 -1.10 -12.46
CA PHE A 456 6.14 -1.76 -12.44
C PHE A 456 6.20 -3.08 -11.65
N GLU A 457 7.20 -3.91 -11.90
CA GLU A 457 7.38 -5.18 -11.18
C GLU A 457 7.59 -4.97 -9.68
N THR A 458 8.38 -3.95 -9.30
CA THR A 458 8.59 -3.56 -7.89
C THR A 458 7.30 -3.03 -7.25
N PHE A 459 6.54 -2.20 -7.96
CA PHE A 459 5.28 -1.68 -7.45
C PHE A 459 4.25 -2.80 -7.27
N TRP A 460 4.09 -3.66 -8.28
CA TRP A 460 3.20 -4.83 -8.26
C TRP A 460 3.53 -5.72 -7.07
N GLN A 461 4.81 -6.06 -6.90
CA GLN A 461 5.30 -6.83 -5.77
C GLN A 461 4.83 -6.24 -4.44
N ARG A 462 5.14 -4.97 -4.19
CA ARG A 462 4.84 -4.33 -2.91
C ARG A 462 3.35 -4.26 -2.68
N TRP A 463 2.60 -3.99 -3.74
CA TRP A 463 1.16 -3.98 -3.71
C TRP A 463 0.61 -5.37 -3.31
N THR A 464 1.16 -6.49 -3.80
CA THR A 464 0.65 -7.83 -3.46
C THR A 464 1.19 -8.46 -2.17
N THR A 465 2.11 -7.80 -1.47
CA THR A 465 2.83 -8.38 -0.33
C THR A 465 2.79 -7.53 0.94
N GLU A 466 1.87 -6.55 1.02
CA GLU A 466 1.85 -5.52 2.07
C GLU A 466 3.17 -4.72 2.16
N GLY A 467 3.97 -4.69 1.07
CA GLY A 467 5.28 -4.05 1.01
C GLY A 467 5.22 -2.52 1.11
N TRP A 468 4.03 -1.93 0.93
CA TRP A 468 3.76 -0.51 1.15
C TRP A 468 3.38 -0.17 2.60
N GLY A 469 3.28 -1.18 3.46
CA GLY A 469 2.80 -1.09 4.84
C GLY A 469 1.63 -2.03 5.08
N THR A 470 1.45 -2.45 6.34
CA THR A 470 0.30 -3.26 6.75
C THR A 470 -0.99 -2.47 6.51
N GLY A 471 -1.92 -3.04 5.73
CA GLY A 471 -3.14 -2.35 5.33
C GLY A 471 -2.95 -1.37 4.16
N SER A 472 -2.07 -1.70 3.21
CA SER A 472 -1.93 -0.94 1.96
C SER A 472 -1.63 -1.91 0.82
N GLY A 473 -2.46 -1.86 -0.23
CA GLY A 473 -2.39 -2.81 -1.33
C GLY A 473 -3.25 -4.04 -1.08
N LEU A 474 -2.82 -5.19 -1.58
CA LEU A 474 -3.49 -6.48 -1.44
C LEU A 474 -3.13 -7.12 -0.08
N SER A 475 -4.13 -7.54 0.70
CA SER A 475 -3.98 -8.36 1.90
C SER A 475 -3.50 -9.75 1.54
N LYS A 476 -3.04 -10.49 2.56
CA LYS A 476 -2.73 -11.92 2.43
C LYS A 476 -3.94 -12.78 2.09
N SER A 477 -5.15 -12.33 2.44
CA SER A 477 -6.41 -12.92 1.98
C SER A 477 -6.83 -12.45 0.60
N GLY A 478 -6.08 -11.58 -0.10
CA GLY A 478 -6.43 -11.14 -1.45
C GLY A 478 -7.50 -10.04 -1.52
N ASP A 479 -7.76 -9.35 -0.41
CA ASP A 479 -8.53 -8.12 -0.34
C ASP A 479 -7.62 -6.95 -0.76
N ALA A 480 -8.09 -5.83 -1.29
CA ALA A 480 -7.29 -4.66 -1.73
C ALA A 480 -7.78 -3.40 -1.01
N GLN A 481 -6.88 -2.72 -0.31
CA GLN A 481 -7.28 -1.64 0.56
C GLN A 481 -7.35 -0.38 -0.27
N GLU A 482 -8.58 0.02 -0.58
CA GLU A 482 -8.86 1.27 -1.28
C GLU A 482 -9.39 2.37 -0.31
N HIS A 483 -9.49 2.15 1.02
CA HIS A 483 -9.80 3.23 1.98
C HIS A 483 -9.53 2.82 3.45
N PHE A 484 -9.65 3.77 4.40
CA PHE A 484 -9.64 3.56 5.85
C PHE A 484 -10.62 2.45 6.27
N ALA A 485 -10.16 1.21 6.39
CA ALA A 485 -10.84 0.11 7.06
C ALA A 485 -12.30 -0.19 6.63
N HIS A 486 -12.78 0.37 5.51
CA HIS A 486 -14.16 0.26 5.05
C HIS A 486 -14.19 -0.32 3.63
N ASP A 487 -13.98 -1.63 3.56
CA ASP A 487 -13.87 -2.38 2.30
C ASP A 487 -15.16 -2.36 1.46
N ALA A 488 -16.32 -2.05 2.04
CA ALA A 488 -17.61 -2.17 1.37
C ALA A 488 -17.90 -1.09 0.30
N HIS A 489 -17.14 0.01 0.23
CA HIS A 489 -17.40 1.09 -0.74
C HIS A 489 -16.36 1.18 -1.86
N TYR A 490 -15.19 1.75 -1.59
CA TYR A 490 -14.20 2.02 -2.62
C TYR A 490 -13.34 0.79 -2.97
N GLY A 491 -13.22 -0.17 -2.05
CA GLY A 491 -12.52 -1.44 -2.26
C GLY A 491 -12.99 -2.17 -3.51
N SER A 492 -14.29 -2.13 -3.81
CA SER A 492 -14.87 -2.83 -4.95
C SER A 492 -14.67 -2.15 -6.31
N TYR A 493 -14.04 -0.96 -6.38
CA TYR A 493 -13.83 -0.25 -7.65
C TYR A 493 -13.01 -1.08 -8.65
N LEU A 494 -12.09 -1.92 -8.15
CA LEU A 494 -11.36 -2.89 -8.96
C LEU A 494 -12.33 -3.76 -9.79
N LEU A 495 -13.42 -4.25 -9.19
CA LEU A 495 -14.39 -5.12 -9.88
C LEU A 495 -15.18 -4.41 -10.97
N ASP A 496 -15.29 -3.10 -10.94
CA ASP A 496 -15.99 -2.33 -11.98
C ASP A 496 -15.01 -1.83 -13.05
N ASN A 497 -13.77 -1.53 -12.66
CA ASN A 497 -12.78 -0.92 -13.54
C ASN A 497 -11.95 -1.93 -14.33
N TRP A 498 -11.72 -3.12 -13.79
CA TRP A 498 -10.81 -4.07 -14.45
C TRP A 498 -11.53 -4.92 -15.49
N ARG A 499 -12.86 -4.91 -15.53
CA ARG A 499 -13.66 -5.77 -16.42
C ARG A 499 -13.26 -5.66 -17.88
N PRO A 500 -13.39 -6.75 -18.65
CA PRO A 500 -13.13 -6.69 -20.08
C PRO A 500 -14.13 -5.80 -20.85
N SER A 501 -15.33 -5.58 -20.30
CA SER A 501 -16.35 -4.70 -20.89
C SER A 501 -17.32 -4.15 -19.86
N GLY A 502 -18.07 -3.10 -20.24
CA GLY A 502 -19.09 -2.48 -19.39
C GLY A 502 -18.51 -1.69 -18.21
N CYS A 503 -17.24 -1.26 -18.29
CA CYS A 503 -16.64 -0.40 -17.29
C CYS A 503 -17.33 0.97 -17.28
N THR A 504 -17.85 1.40 -16.15
CA THR A 504 -18.59 2.67 -16.04
C THR A 504 -17.68 3.88 -15.91
N TRP A 505 -16.41 3.68 -15.55
CA TRP A 505 -15.49 4.75 -15.18
C TRP A 505 -14.29 4.89 -16.11
N ILE A 506 -14.03 3.90 -16.98
CA ILE A 506 -12.96 3.96 -17.98
C ILE A 506 -13.56 4.36 -19.31
N LYS A 507 -13.01 5.42 -19.91
CA LYS A 507 -13.44 5.88 -21.24
C LYS A 507 -13.31 4.76 -22.27
N GLY A 508 -14.41 4.46 -22.96
CA GLY A 508 -14.51 3.35 -23.90
C GLY A 508 -15.06 2.05 -23.30
N GLY A 509 -15.31 2.00 -21.99
CA GLY A 509 -15.98 0.87 -21.33
C GLY A 509 -15.16 -0.42 -21.24
N ILE A 510 -13.86 -0.35 -21.48
CA ILE A 510 -12.94 -1.49 -21.54
C ILE A 510 -11.84 -1.30 -20.48
N GLY A 511 -11.71 -2.28 -19.58
CA GLY A 511 -10.71 -2.31 -18.51
C GLY A 511 -9.52 -3.20 -18.82
N ILE A 512 -8.59 -3.29 -17.86
CA ILE A 512 -7.30 -3.96 -18.05
C ILE A 512 -7.41 -5.44 -18.44
N LEU A 513 -8.47 -6.16 -18.02
CA LEU A 513 -8.61 -7.59 -18.35
C LEU A 513 -8.87 -7.87 -19.84
N ALA A 514 -9.34 -6.88 -20.60
CA ALA A 514 -9.43 -7.02 -22.05
C ALA A 514 -8.08 -6.81 -22.75
N ASP A 515 -7.20 -6.01 -22.16
CA ASP A 515 -5.94 -5.60 -22.79
C ASP A 515 -4.77 -6.51 -22.34
N ALA A 516 -4.69 -6.84 -21.05
CA ALA A 516 -3.61 -7.61 -20.43
C ALA A 516 -3.86 -9.13 -20.48
N THR A 517 -4.30 -9.66 -21.62
CA THR A 517 -4.61 -11.09 -21.78
C THR A 517 -3.39 -12.01 -21.65
N ASP A 518 -2.19 -11.47 -21.80
CA ASP A 518 -0.91 -12.14 -21.63
C ASP A 518 -0.34 -12.04 -20.21
N ASP A 519 -0.96 -11.26 -19.32
CA ASP A 519 -0.57 -11.11 -17.92
C ASP A 519 -1.66 -11.68 -16.98
N PRO A 520 -1.55 -12.97 -16.59
CA PRO A 520 -2.60 -13.64 -15.82
C PRO A 520 -2.76 -13.08 -14.41
N ARG A 521 -1.84 -12.23 -13.94
CA ARG A 521 -1.86 -11.68 -12.58
C ARG A 521 -3.10 -10.81 -12.34
N PHE A 522 -3.51 -10.00 -13.32
CA PHE A 522 -4.71 -9.16 -13.20
C PHE A 522 -5.98 -10.00 -13.05
N GLN A 523 -6.12 -11.08 -13.84
CA GLN A 523 -7.26 -11.98 -13.78
C GLN A 523 -7.33 -12.71 -12.43
N GLN A 524 -6.19 -13.20 -11.93
CA GLN A 524 -6.10 -13.87 -10.63
C GLN A 524 -6.56 -12.96 -9.48
N VAL A 525 -6.09 -11.71 -9.47
CA VAL A 525 -6.51 -10.70 -8.48
C VAL A 525 -8.02 -10.43 -8.61
N TYR A 526 -8.51 -10.17 -9.83
CA TYR A 526 -9.93 -9.91 -10.06
C TYR A 526 -10.83 -11.06 -9.61
N ASP A 527 -10.47 -12.31 -9.92
CA ASP A 527 -11.25 -13.48 -9.52
C ASP A 527 -11.25 -13.70 -8.02
N ARG A 528 -10.13 -13.47 -7.33
CA ARG A 528 -10.08 -13.52 -5.87
C ARG A 528 -10.99 -12.46 -5.26
N TYR A 529 -10.92 -11.24 -5.78
CA TYR A 529 -11.77 -10.12 -5.39
C TYR A 529 -13.25 -10.43 -5.56
N ARG A 530 -13.61 -10.94 -6.72
CA ARG A 530 -15.00 -11.31 -7.05
C ARG A 530 -15.51 -12.39 -6.11
N ASN A 531 -14.69 -13.41 -5.83
CA ASN A 531 -15.03 -14.48 -4.90
C ASN A 531 -15.29 -13.94 -3.48
N LEU A 532 -14.44 -13.03 -2.99
CA LEU A 532 -14.63 -12.39 -1.69
C LEU A 532 -15.93 -11.56 -1.63
N TYR A 533 -16.09 -10.59 -2.53
CA TYR A 533 -17.20 -9.62 -2.45
C TYR A 533 -18.57 -10.21 -2.81
N SER A 534 -18.62 -11.24 -3.65
CA SER A 534 -19.88 -11.96 -3.95
C SER A 534 -20.49 -12.64 -2.73
N TYR A 535 -19.69 -12.85 -1.68
CA TYR A 535 -20.13 -13.50 -0.46
C TYR A 535 -20.60 -12.52 0.61
N LEU A 536 -20.02 -11.33 0.71
CA LEU A 536 -20.27 -10.41 1.82
C LEU A 536 -21.67 -9.74 1.80
N TYR A 537 -22.42 -9.87 0.71
CA TYR A 537 -23.66 -9.13 0.49
C TYR A 537 -24.89 -10.06 0.46
N CYS A 538 -25.88 -9.76 1.30
CA CYS A 538 -27.24 -10.29 1.17
C CYS A 538 -27.98 -9.56 0.05
N ARG A 539 -28.14 -10.20 -1.11
CA ARG A 539 -28.85 -9.60 -2.23
C ARG A 539 -30.36 -9.52 -1.99
N GLU A 540 -30.94 -8.37 -2.34
CA GLU A 540 -32.37 -8.21 -2.54
C GLU A 540 -32.88 -9.16 -3.63
N ALA A 541 -33.64 -10.18 -3.25
CA ALA A 541 -34.55 -10.82 -4.19
C ALA A 541 -35.78 -9.89 -4.32
N ASN A 542 -35.82 -9.06 -5.37
CA ASN A 542 -36.98 -8.24 -5.74
C ASN A 542 -37.27 -7.00 -4.85
N GLY A 543 -36.23 -6.24 -4.45
CA GLY A 543 -36.42 -4.92 -3.82
C GLY A 543 -36.90 -4.94 -2.37
N THR A 544 -36.83 -6.10 -1.69
CA THR A 544 -37.10 -6.22 -0.25
C THR A 544 -35.80 -6.53 0.48
N PRO A 545 -35.41 -5.77 1.53
CA PRO A 545 -34.23 -6.06 2.33
C PRO A 545 -34.30 -7.46 2.96
N VAL A 546 -33.31 -8.31 2.70
CA VAL A 546 -33.16 -9.58 3.41
C VAL A 546 -32.34 -9.30 4.68
N ALA A 547 -32.94 -9.53 5.84
CA ALA A 547 -32.24 -9.40 7.12
C ALA A 547 -31.06 -10.39 7.17
N ALA A 548 -29.93 -9.99 7.76
CA ALA A 548 -28.86 -10.93 8.09
C ALA A 548 -29.44 -12.04 8.97
N THR A 549 -29.39 -13.29 8.51
CA THR A 549 -29.92 -14.43 9.26
C THR A 549 -28.89 -14.93 10.27
N PRO A 550 -29.30 -15.46 11.44
CA PRO A 550 -28.39 -15.90 12.51
C PRO A 550 -27.44 -17.06 12.12
N TRP A 551 -27.61 -17.62 10.93
CA TRP A 551 -26.77 -18.68 10.36
C TRP A 551 -26.18 -18.28 9.01
N SER A 552 -25.93 -16.99 8.81
CA SER A 552 -25.27 -16.44 7.61
C SER A 552 -24.15 -15.50 8.03
N SER A 553 -22.98 -15.66 7.41
CA SER A 553 -21.86 -14.74 7.57
C SER A 553 -21.90 -13.54 6.63
N ARG A 554 -22.95 -13.43 5.81
CA ARG A 554 -23.18 -12.29 4.92
C ARG A 554 -23.68 -11.06 5.69
N THR A 555 -23.32 -9.87 5.21
CA THR A 555 -23.71 -8.60 5.82
C THR A 555 -24.82 -7.91 5.00
N PHE A 556 -25.62 -7.06 5.65
CA PHE A 556 -26.66 -6.26 5.01
C PHE A 556 -26.11 -5.03 4.27
N MET A 557 -24.82 -4.70 4.43
CA MET A 557 -24.25 -3.48 3.87
C MET A 557 -24.19 -3.58 2.34
N HIS A 558 -24.84 -2.65 1.65
CA HIS A 558 -24.72 -2.50 0.21
C HIS A 558 -23.25 -2.28 -0.17
N PRO A 559 -22.67 -3.13 -1.04
CA PRO A 559 -21.49 -2.74 -1.76
C PRO A 559 -21.84 -1.55 -2.67
N HIS A 560 -20.82 -0.85 -3.19
CA HIS A 560 -20.99 0.23 -4.16
C HIS A 560 -22.06 -0.04 -5.25
N ARG A 561 -22.69 1.04 -5.77
CA ARG A 561 -23.92 1.13 -6.61
C ARG A 561 -24.07 0.16 -7.80
N SER A 562 -23.11 -0.72 -8.08
CA SER A 562 -23.07 -1.65 -9.22
C SER A 562 -22.91 -3.14 -8.84
N ALA A 563 -23.00 -3.48 -7.55
CA ALA A 563 -22.84 -4.84 -7.00
C ALA A 563 -23.71 -5.94 -7.64
N ALA A 564 -24.84 -5.56 -8.27
CA ALA A 564 -25.79 -6.49 -8.89
C ALA A 564 -25.18 -7.40 -9.99
N ASN A 565 -23.95 -7.09 -10.45
CA ASN A 565 -23.29 -7.71 -11.60
C ASN A 565 -22.05 -8.57 -11.27
N TRP A 566 -21.68 -8.76 -10.00
CA TRP A 566 -20.45 -9.51 -9.62
C TRP A 566 -20.68 -11.00 -9.31
N GLU A 567 -21.91 -11.41 -9.02
CA GLU A 567 -22.25 -12.80 -8.72
C GLU A 567 -22.28 -13.64 -10.02
N GLY A 568 -21.28 -14.50 -10.20
CA GLY A 568 -21.37 -15.59 -11.18
C GLY A 568 -22.36 -16.67 -10.72
N PRO A 569 -22.76 -17.61 -11.61
CA PRO A 569 -23.59 -18.75 -11.25
C PRO A 569 -23.07 -19.52 -10.01
N ASP A 570 -21.75 -19.61 -9.89
CA ASP A 570 -21.04 -20.35 -8.85
C ASP A 570 -21.06 -19.66 -7.46
N CYS A 571 -21.47 -18.39 -7.39
CA CYS A 571 -21.46 -17.59 -6.15
C CYS A 571 -22.85 -17.11 -5.73
N ARG A 572 -23.91 -17.48 -6.48
CA ARG A 572 -25.28 -17.01 -6.23
C ARG A 572 -25.82 -17.55 -4.90
N TRP A 573 -26.44 -16.68 -4.11
CA TRP A 573 -27.18 -17.07 -2.91
C TRP A 573 -28.29 -18.06 -3.23
N GLN A 574 -28.36 -19.18 -2.51
CA GLN A 574 -29.28 -20.29 -2.79
C GLN A 574 -30.55 -20.31 -1.90
N GLY A 575 -30.79 -19.25 -1.11
CA GLY A 575 -32.00 -19.08 -0.26
C GLY A 575 -31.93 -19.79 1.10
N ASP A 576 -32.89 -19.55 2.00
CA ASP A 576 -32.96 -20.18 3.34
C ASP A 576 -33.77 -21.49 3.33
N PRO A 577 -33.20 -22.66 3.70
CA PRO A 577 -33.98 -23.83 4.14
C PRO A 577 -34.10 -24.06 5.65
N GLY A 578 -35.31 -24.52 6.01
CA GLY A 578 -35.70 -25.23 7.24
C GLY A 578 -35.50 -26.77 7.17
N PRO A 579 -36.10 -27.55 8.09
CA PRO A 579 -35.35 -28.57 8.86
C PRO A 579 -35.35 -30.04 8.36
N ASP A 580 -34.30 -30.74 8.86
CA ASP A 580 -33.98 -32.19 9.05
C ASP A 580 -33.15 -33.03 8.02
N CYS A 581 -32.17 -33.78 8.59
CA CYS A 581 -31.22 -34.82 8.07
C CYS A 581 -29.96 -34.41 7.27
N THR A 582 -28.79 -34.28 7.94
CA THR A 582 -27.47 -33.93 7.35
C THR A 582 -27.59 -32.85 6.27
N VAL A 583 -27.99 -31.65 6.67
CA VAL A 583 -28.28 -30.55 5.74
C VAL A 583 -27.24 -29.43 5.86
N ASN A 584 -27.04 -28.76 4.74
CA ASN A 584 -26.50 -27.40 4.68
C ASN A 584 -27.58 -26.47 5.26
N VAL A 585 -27.39 -26.02 6.51
CA VAL A 585 -28.33 -25.12 7.19
C VAL A 585 -28.37 -23.83 6.37
N ASN A 586 -29.55 -23.47 5.88
CA ASN A 586 -29.76 -22.37 4.94
C ASN A 586 -29.15 -22.53 3.54
N ASN A 587 -28.82 -23.74 3.06
CA ASN A 587 -28.29 -23.98 1.71
C ASN A 587 -27.11 -23.07 1.29
N GLY A 588 -26.51 -22.35 2.24
CA GLY A 588 -25.53 -21.29 2.00
C GLY A 588 -24.11 -21.82 1.86
N GLY A 589 -23.90 -23.08 2.23
CA GLY A 589 -22.61 -23.76 2.20
C GLY A 589 -21.75 -23.30 3.37
N GLU A 590 -22.32 -23.14 4.56
CA GLU A 590 -21.60 -22.56 5.71
C GLU A 590 -21.77 -23.40 6.95
N TRP A 591 -23.02 -23.75 7.28
CA TRP A 591 -23.36 -24.46 8.50
C TRP A 591 -23.82 -25.87 8.16
N PHE A 592 -23.28 -26.85 8.86
CA PHE A 592 -23.63 -28.25 8.66
C PHE A 592 -23.95 -28.90 10.00
N ALA A 593 -25.06 -29.62 10.06
CA ALA A 593 -25.47 -30.33 11.25
C ALA A 593 -25.65 -31.82 10.96
N ALA A 594 -25.16 -32.69 11.85
CA ALA A 594 -25.46 -34.10 11.81
C ALA A 594 -26.14 -34.54 13.10
N ARG A 595 -27.30 -35.20 12.93
CA ARG A 595 -28.08 -35.83 13.99
C ARG A 595 -27.94 -37.33 13.88
N ARG A 596 -27.47 -37.98 14.94
CA ARG A 596 -27.40 -39.44 15.10
C ARG A 596 -28.01 -39.83 16.44
N LYS A 597 -28.24 -41.14 16.62
CA LYS A 597 -28.79 -41.69 17.88
C LYS A 597 -27.94 -41.31 19.08
N ASN A 598 -26.61 -41.30 18.90
CA ASN A 598 -25.65 -41.15 19.99
C ASN A 598 -24.99 -39.76 20.07
N TYR A 599 -25.22 -38.89 19.08
CA TYR A 599 -24.65 -37.53 19.07
C TYR A 599 -25.38 -36.57 18.15
N TYR A 600 -25.30 -35.29 18.49
CA TYR A 600 -25.58 -34.15 17.61
C TYR A 600 -24.29 -33.36 17.42
N ILE A 601 -23.98 -32.92 16.20
CA ILE A 601 -22.83 -32.07 15.92
C ILE A 601 -23.23 -30.92 14.98
N LEU A 602 -22.64 -29.75 15.23
CA LEU A 602 -22.72 -28.55 14.40
C LEU A 602 -21.30 -28.13 14.00
N THR A 603 -21.07 -27.97 12.70
CA THR A 603 -19.82 -27.44 12.15
C THR A 603 -20.06 -26.17 11.34
N PHE A 604 -19.07 -25.29 11.33
CA PHE A 604 -19.09 -24.05 10.56
C PHE A 604 -17.89 -23.95 9.63
N HIS A 605 -18.19 -23.61 8.38
CA HIS A 605 -17.33 -23.58 7.20
C HIS A 605 -17.61 -22.32 6.38
N GLY A 606 -18.08 -21.24 7.01
CA GLY A 606 -18.35 -19.99 6.33
C GLY A 606 -17.08 -19.20 6.02
N ARG A 607 -17.27 -17.95 5.60
CA ARG A 607 -16.18 -16.98 5.39
C ARG A 607 -16.32 -15.84 6.40
N LEU A 608 -15.25 -15.11 6.62
CA LEU A 608 -15.25 -13.94 7.51
C LEU A 608 -15.40 -12.63 6.70
N ALA A 609 -15.79 -11.55 7.38
CA ALA A 609 -15.59 -10.19 6.85
C ALA A 609 -14.08 -9.91 6.63
N PRO A 610 -13.66 -9.12 5.63
CA PRO A 610 -12.25 -8.90 5.26
C PRO A 610 -11.23 -8.73 6.41
N GLU A 611 -9.98 -9.19 6.25
CA GLU A 611 -8.97 -9.19 7.35
C GLU A 611 -8.80 -7.80 7.99
N TRP A 612 -8.88 -6.73 7.21
CA TRP A 612 -8.68 -5.37 7.74
C TRP A 612 -9.79 -4.88 8.66
N LEU A 613 -11.05 -5.25 8.39
CA LEU A 613 -12.16 -4.98 9.31
C LEU A 613 -11.93 -5.67 10.66
N THR A 614 -11.32 -6.85 10.64
CA THR A 614 -11.18 -7.70 11.84
C THR A 614 -10.18 -7.22 12.87
N ARG A 615 -9.29 -6.25 12.55
CA ARG A 615 -8.27 -5.76 13.49
C ARG A 615 -8.32 -4.25 13.75
N CYS A 616 -9.38 -3.56 13.33
CA CYS A 616 -9.55 -2.12 13.63
C CYS A 616 -10.21 -1.88 15.00
N PHE A 617 -10.71 -2.94 15.62
CA PHE A 617 -11.24 -2.96 16.98
C PHE A 617 -10.26 -3.76 17.88
N PRO A 618 -10.27 -3.55 19.21
CA PRO A 618 -9.43 -4.32 20.14
C PRO A 618 -9.90 -5.79 20.20
N GLY A 619 -9.54 -6.57 19.19
CA GLY A 619 -9.91 -7.99 19.04
C GLY A 619 -10.37 -8.37 17.64
N GLN A 620 -10.49 -9.68 17.40
CA GLN A 620 -10.92 -10.26 16.12
C GLN A 620 -12.46 -10.23 16.00
N LEU A 621 -13.00 -9.74 14.87
CA LEU A 621 -14.46 -9.74 14.59
C LEU A 621 -15.08 -11.14 14.34
N GLY A 622 -14.37 -12.25 14.58
CA GLY A 622 -14.90 -13.62 14.48
C GLY A 622 -13.94 -14.67 13.87
N PHE A 623 -14.38 -15.94 13.88
CA PHE A 623 -13.73 -17.10 13.24
C PHE A 623 -14.72 -17.80 12.28
N SER A 624 -14.28 -18.38 11.16
CA SER A 624 -15.19 -18.90 10.11
C SER A 624 -14.96 -20.30 9.58
N GLY A 625 -13.77 -20.88 9.72
CA GLY A 625 -13.38 -21.95 8.81
C GLY A 625 -13.20 -23.32 9.43
N GLY A 626 -14.01 -24.29 8.99
CA GLY A 626 -13.76 -25.71 9.19
C GLY A 626 -13.85 -26.19 10.65
N THR A 627 -14.62 -25.49 11.49
CA THR A 627 -14.62 -25.71 12.95
C THR A 627 -15.76 -26.62 13.40
N ILE A 628 -15.55 -27.39 14.47
CA ILE A 628 -16.64 -27.99 15.24
C ILE A 628 -17.12 -26.92 16.23
N CYS A 629 -18.32 -26.40 16.01
CA CYS A 629 -18.90 -25.38 16.88
C CYS A 629 -19.44 -26.03 18.15
N GLN A 630 -20.10 -27.19 18.02
CA GLN A 630 -20.66 -27.89 19.16
C GLN A 630 -20.84 -29.39 18.86
N LEU A 631 -20.55 -30.24 19.85
CA LEU A 631 -20.91 -31.66 19.87
C LEU A 631 -21.68 -31.97 21.15
N THR A 632 -22.86 -32.55 21.03
CA THR A 632 -23.82 -32.79 22.12
C THR A 632 -24.23 -34.26 22.19
N ILE A 633 -24.29 -34.80 23.41
CA ILE A 633 -24.89 -36.12 23.67
C ILE A 633 -26.41 -35.95 23.89
N PRO A 634 -27.26 -36.63 23.10
CA PRO A 634 -28.71 -36.48 23.18
C PRO A 634 -29.23 -36.75 24.60
N GLY A 635 -30.06 -35.84 25.11
CA GLY A 635 -30.65 -35.95 26.45
C GLY A 635 -29.67 -35.72 27.62
N LYS A 636 -28.39 -35.38 27.36
CA LYS A 636 -27.37 -35.14 28.39
C LYS A 636 -26.73 -33.75 28.32
N GLY A 637 -26.31 -33.31 27.12
CA GLY A 637 -25.74 -31.97 26.92
C GLY A 637 -24.44 -31.92 26.12
N PRO A 638 -23.84 -30.73 25.94
CA PRO A 638 -22.64 -30.52 25.11
C PRO A 638 -21.39 -31.15 25.72
N VAL A 639 -20.46 -31.62 24.90
CA VAL A 639 -19.13 -32.12 25.34
C VAL A 639 -18.03 -31.23 24.78
N LEU A 640 -18.14 -30.89 23.49
CA LEU A 640 -17.32 -29.88 22.83
C LEU A 640 -18.17 -28.66 22.52
N ALA A 641 -17.65 -27.46 22.76
CA ALA A 641 -18.33 -26.22 22.39
C ALA A 641 -17.31 -25.08 22.21
N GLY A 642 -17.34 -24.44 21.04
CA GLY A 642 -16.68 -23.16 20.84
C GLY A 642 -17.42 -22.07 21.59
N THR A 643 -16.70 -21.21 22.32
CA THR A 643 -17.32 -20.11 23.10
C THR A 643 -16.57 -18.80 22.91
N LEU A 644 -17.30 -17.69 22.91
CA LEU A 644 -16.72 -16.35 22.91
C LEU A 644 -16.20 -16.01 24.32
N HIS A 645 -15.18 -15.14 24.39
CA HIS A 645 -14.79 -14.50 25.63
C HIS A 645 -15.67 -13.27 25.84
N GLU A 646 -16.50 -13.25 26.89
CA GLU A 646 -17.36 -12.11 27.25
C GLU A 646 -18.12 -11.49 26.05
N SER A 647 -17.77 -10.26 25.65
CA SER A 647 -18.36 -9.54 24.51
C SER A 647 -17.76 -9.97 23.18
N TYR A 648 -18.49 -9.79 22.08
CA TYR A 648 -18.06 -10.20 20.74
C TYR A 648 -16.68 -9.63 20.36
N GLY A 649 -15.65 -10.50 20.31
CA GLY A 649 -14.29 -10.19 19.84
C GLY A 649 -13.22 -9.98 20.93
N GLN A 650 -13.60 -9.86 22.21
CA GLN A 650 -12.65 -9.69 23.31
C GLN A 650 -11.81 -10.96 23.51
N ASP A 651 -10.48 -10.82 23.74
CA ASP A 651 -9.52 -11.92 23.91
C ASP A 651 -9.48 -12.98 22.79
N MET A 652 -9.92 -12.59 21.59
CA MET A 652 -9.96 -13.46 20.40
C MET A 652 -8.83 -13.19 19.40
N ASP A 653 -7.79 -12.46 19.82
CA ASP A 653 -6.61 -12.20 18.99
C ASP A 653 -5.79 -13.49 18.73
N PRO A 654 -5.27 -13.72 17.51
CA PRO A 654 -4.46 -14.90 17.21
C PRO A 654 -3.25 -15.12 18.11
N SER A 655 -2.65 -14.06 18.68
CA SER A 655 -1.55 -14.18 19.64
C SER A 655 -1.94 -14.93 20.92
N LEU A 656 -3.23 -14.99 21.23
CA LEU A 656 -3.81 -15.71 22.36
C LEU A 656 -4.18 -17.17 22.00
N TRP A 657 -3.66 -17.70 20.88
CA TRP A 657 -3.95 -19.05 20.41
C TRP A 657 -3.85 -20.17 21.46
N PRO A 658 -2.94 -20.15 22.48
CA PRO A 658 -2.91 -21.21 23.49
C PRO A 658 -4.16 -21.24 24.37
N THR A 659 -4.86 -20.11 24.48
CA THR A 659 -5.99 -19.91 25.39
C THR A 659 -7.34 -19.81 24.68
N LEU A 660 -7.37 -19.86 23.35
CA LEU A 660 -8.60 -19.79 22.57
C LEU A 660 -9.56 -20.93 22.92
N LYS A 661 -10.85 -20.67 22.77
CA LYS A 661 -11.94 -21.61 23.07
C LYS A 661 -12.63 -22.05 21.77
N ILE A 662 -11.85 -22.36 20.73
CA ILE A 662 -12.36 -22.63 19.37
C ILE A 662 -11.63 -23.84 18.79
N HIS A 663 -12.38 -24.69 18.08
CA HIS A 663 -11.82 -25.85 17.41
C HIS A 663 -10.93 -25.43 16.25
N SER A 664 -9.62 -25.68 16.32
CA SER A 664 -8.69 -25.18 15.30
C SER A 664 -7.33 -25.86 15.34
N LEU A 665 -6.62 -25.82 14.20
CA LEU A 665 -5.17 -25.97 14.21
C LEU A 665 -4.57 -24.66 14.69
N VAL A 666 -3.71 -24.72 15.70
CA VAL A 666 -3.07 -23.57 16.33
C VAL A 666 -1.57 -23.79 16.48
N GLY A 667 -0.79 -22.72 16.50
CA GLY A 667 0.66 -22.83 16.70
C GLY A 667 1.42 -21.61 16.22
N GLU A 668 2.58 -21.84 15.62
CA GLU A 668 3.48 -20.78 15.18
C GLU A 668 4.05 -21.06 13.78
N THR A 669 4.12 -20.01 12.97
CA THR A 669 4.84 -20.01 11.68
C THR A 669 6.35 -19.95 11.88
N TRP A 670 7.11 -20.13 10.80
CA TRP A 670 8.58 -20.10 10.79
C TRP A 670 9.18 -18.82 11.43
N ASP A 671 8.49 -17.68 11.35
CA ASP A 671 8.88 -16.38 11.89
C ASP A 671 8.33 -16.11 13.30
N GLY A 672 7.69 -17.10 13.94
CA GLY A 672 7.15 -16.99 15.29
C GLY A 672 5.81 -16.28 15.39
N LYS A 673 5.16 -15.95 14.25
CA LYS A 673 3.80 -15.41 14.26
C LYS A 673 2.78 -16.49 14.59
N PRO A 674 1.65 -16.13 15.23
CA PRO A 674 0.61 -17.09 15.55
C PRO A 674 -0.05 -17.67 14.31
N LEU A 675 -0.27 -18.99 14.34
CA LEU A 675 -1.16 -19.71 13.42
C LEU A 675 -2.48 -20.00 14.14
N VAL A 676 -3.60 -19.65 13.51
CA VAL A 676 -4.93 -20.15 13.89
C VAL A 676 -5.67 -20.50 12.60
N ALA A 677 -5.97 -21.78 12.35
CA ALA A 677 -6.64 -22.16 11.11
C ALA A 677 -8.13 -21.80 11.08
N ALA A 678 -8.75 -21.46 12.21
CA ALA A 678 -10.18 -21.15 12.29
C ALA A 678 -10.53 -19.78 11.66
N ILE A 679 -9.54 -18.96 11.32
CA ILE A 679 -9.71 -17.77 10.49
C ILE A 679 -9.57 -18.08 8.99
N SER A 680 -9.86 -19.32 8.57
CA SER A 680 -9.85 -19.69 7.15
C SER A 680 -11.18 -19.48 6.44
N GLU A 681 -11.12 -19.20 5.15
CA GLU A 681 -12.29 -18.94 4.29
C GLU A 681 -12.62 -20.16 3.44
N HIS A 682 -13.54 -21.00 3.93
CA HIS A 682 -13.87 -22.26 3.26
C HIS A 682 -14.86 -22.00 2.11
N ASN A 683 -14.37 -21.99 0.87
CA ASN A 683 -15.16 -21.56 -0.29
C ASN A 683 -15.94 -22.71 -0.96
N ASN A 684 -15.62 -23.96 -0.63
CA ASN A 684 -16.06 -25.16 -1.33
C ASN A 684 -16.64 -26.28 -0.42
N PRO A 685 -17.27 -26.00 0.74
CA PRO A 685 -17.74 -27.07 1.60
C PRO A 685 -18.80 -27.91 0.89
N THR A 686 -18.53 -29.21 0.82
CA THR A 686 -19.32 -30.19 0.09
C THR A 686 -19.70 -31.34 1.01
N LEU A 687 -20.99 -31.65 1.09
CA LEU A 687 -21.50 -32.82 1.79
C LEU A 687 -21.87 -33.91 0.77
N THR A 688 -21.10 -34.99 0.73
CA THR A 688 -21.38 -36.17 -0.12
C THR A 688 -21.70 -37.36 0.77
N GLY A 689 -22.97 -37.80 0.73
CA GLY A 689 -23.46 -38.81 1.66
C GLY A 689 -23.33 -38.33 3.12
N ASN A 690 -22.49 -39.01 3.91
CA ASN A 690 -22.22 -38.65 5.30
C ASN A 690 -20.86 -37.97 5.51
N THR A 691 -20.15 -37.60 4.44
CA THR A 691 -18.82 -36.99 4.49
C THR A 691 -18.90 -35.53 4.08
N LEU A 692 -18.56 -34.64 5.01
CA LEU A 692 -18.38 -33.22 4.77
C LEU A 692 -16.89 -32.95 4.54
N THR A 693 -16.54 -32.36 3.40
CA THR A 693 -15.18 -31.91 3.08
C THR A 693 -15.20 -30.43 2.73
N SER A 694 -14.17 -29.70 3.13
CA SER A 694 -14.03 -28.28 2.82
C SER A 694 -12.58 -27.84 2.90
N SER A 695 -12.18 -26.84 2.14
CA SER A 695 -10.88 -26.21 2.21
C SER A 695 -10.97 -24.69 2.08
N GLY A 696 -10.03 -23.99 2.69
CA GLY A 696 -10.00 -22.53 2.68
C GLY A 696 -8.64 -21.94 3.05
N GLU A 697 -8.34 -20.77 2.46
CA GLU A 697 -7.14 -19.98 2.77
C GLU A 697 -7.18 -19.49 4.21
N ILE A 698 -6.09 -19.64 4.96
CA ILE A 698 -5.95 -19.15 6.34
C ILE A 698 -5.47 -17.70 6.30
N ARG A 699 -6.25 -16.79 6.89
CA ARG A 699 -5.88 -15.37 6.95
C ARG A 699 -4.57 -15.12 7.70
N GLY A 700 -3.84 -14.09 7.26
CA GLY A 700 -2.56 -13.73 7.84
C GLY A 700 -1.40 -14.71 7.58
N ALA A 701 -1.65 -15.87 6.95
CA ALA A 701 -0.67 -16.92 6.68
C ALA A 701 -0.71 -17.39 5.22
N HIS A 702 0.42 -17.86 4.67
CA HIS A 702 0.49 -18.39 3.29
C HIS A 702 0.11 -19.87 3.25
N LEU A 703 -1.03 -20.20 3.86
CA LEU A 703 -1.46 -21.57 4.13
C LEU A 703 -2.93 -21.76 3.77
N GLN A 704 -3.26 -22.95 3.30
CA GLN A 704 -4.63 -23.41 3.13
C GLN A 704 -4.92 -24.54 4.13
N SER A 705 -6.11 -24.57 4.71
CA SER A 705 -6.58 -25.63 5.60
C SER A 705 -7.67 -26.45 4.93
N THR A 706 -7.51 -27.78 4.91
CA THR A 706 -8.53 -28.73 4.47
C THR A 706 -9.05 -29.53 5.66
N ARG A 707 -10.37 -29.67 5.76
CA ARG A 707 -11.09 -30.35 6.84
C ARG A 707 -12.06 -31.37 6.27
N THR A 708 -12.10 -32.55 6.88
CA THR A 708 -13.07 -33.60 6.57
C THR A 708 -13.72 -34.15 7.84
N TYR A 709 -15.05 -34.28 7.82
CA TYR A 709 -15.86 -34.91 8.87
C TYR A 709 -16.76 -35.97 8.26
N LYS A 710 -16.58 -37.23 8.65
CA LYS A 710 -17.46 -38.33 8.25
C LYS A 710 -18.35 -38.77 9.41
N TYR A 711 -19.64 -38.52 9.27
CA TYR A 711 -20.66 -38.71 10.30
C TYR A 711 -21.23 -40.13 10.29
N ASN A 712 -20.49 -41.09 10.87
CA ASN A 712 -20.95 -42.48 11.02
C ASN A 712 -22.05 -42.60 12.10
N PRO A 713 -22.77 -43.72 12.20
CA PRO A 713 -23.83 -43.89 13.20
C PRO A 713 -23.40 -43.63 14.66
N ASP A 714 -22.22 -44.15 15.03
CA ASP A 714 -21.72 -44.16 16.41
C ASP A 714 -20.39 -43.42 16.59
N SER A 715 -19.93 -42.70 15.58
CA SER A 715 -18.65 -41.99 15.62
C SER A 715 -18.50 -40.95 14.53
N ILE A 716 -17.51 -40.08 14.67
CA ILE A 716 -17.14 -39.10 13.67
C ILE A 716 -15.65 -39.32 13.34
N GLU A 717 -15.33 -39.58 12.08
CA GLU A 717 -13.94 -39.57 11.61
C GLU A 717 -13.59 -38.13 11.21
N CYS A 718 -12.56 -37.58 11.84
CA CYS A 718 -12.08 -36.22 11.65
C CYS A 718 -10.72 -36.26 10.95
N SER A 719 -10.52 -35.41 9.96
CA SER A 719 -9.23 -35.17 9.33
C SER A 719 -9.00 -33.68 9.11
N VAL A 720 -7.75 -33.25 9.30
CA VAL A 720 -7.29 -31.91 8.97
C VAL A 720 -5.90 -31.99 8.35
N ALA A 721 -5.68 -31.17 7.31
CA ALA A 721 -4.38 -31.03 6.67
C ALA A 721 -4.13 -29.58 6.29
N LEU A 722 -2.86 -29.16 6.30
CA LEU A 722 -2.45 -27.90 5.71
C LEU A 722 -1.81 -28.14 4.35
N ALA A 723 -1.92 -27.14 3.49
CA ALA A 723 -1.22 -27.03 2.23
C ALA A 723 -0.67 -25.62 2.09
N GLU A 724 0.20 -25.41 1.11
CA GLU A 724 0.53 -24.06 0.68
C GLU A 724 -0.73 -23.36 0.17
N SER A 725 -0.81 -22.04 0.33
CA SER A 725 -1.88 -21.25 -0.27
C SER A 725 -1.98 -21.52 -1.78
N ASP A 726 -3.19 -21.59 -2.34
CA ASP A 726 -3.37 -21.67 -3.80
C ASP A 726 -2.80 -20.43 -4.50
N TYR A 727 -2.65 -19.33 -3.76
CA TYR A 727 -2.06 -18.07 -4.19
C TYR A 727 -0.58 -17.95 -3.86
N ALA A 728 0.06 -19.01 -3.33
CA ALA A 728 1.45 -18.99 -2.90
C ALA A 728 2.35 -18.43 -3.99
N ARG A 729 2.14 -18.75 -5.28
CA ARG A 729 2.91 -18.17 -6.39
C ARG A 729 2.74 -16.65 -6.50
N ALA A 730 1.52 -16.13 -6.53
CA ALA A 730 1.27 -14.68 -6.59
C ALA A 730 1.82 -13.94 -5.36
N LEU A 731 1.76 -14.58 -4.19
CA LEU A 731 2.24 -14.06 -2.91
C LEU A 731 3.76 -14.29 -2.67
N SER A 732 4.42 -15.17 -3.44
CA SER A 732 5.82 -15.58 -3.26
C SER A 732 6.78 -15.18 -4.38
N LEU A 733 6.27 -14.57 -5.47
CA LEU A 733 7.06 -14.08 -6.61
C LEU A 733 8.30 -13.26 -6.21
N TRP A 734 8.31 -12.67 -5.01
CA TRP A 734 9.43 -11.89 -4.50
C TRP A 734 9.82 -12.20 -3.06
N SER A 735 9.46 -13.39 -2.60
CA SER A 735 9.78 -13.87 -1.26
C SER A 735 11.28 -14.08 -1.04
N GLN A 736 12.14 -14.00 -2.07
CA GLN A 736 13.59 -14.26 -2.01
C GLN A 736 13.94 -15.55 -1.23
N GLY A 737 13.13 -16.60 -1.36
CA GLY A 737 13.33 -17.87 -0.65
C GLY A 737 12.82 -17.91 0.79
N ARG A 738 12.01 -16.94 1.23
CA ARG A 738 11.35 -16.96 2.55
C ARG A 738 10.31 -18.08 2.65
N LEU A 739 10.30 -18.74 3.81
CA LEU A 739 9.59 -20.00 4.08
C LEU A 739 8.15 -19.77 4.59
N TRP A 740 7.39 -18.91 3.92
CA TRP A 740 6.09 -18.40 4.42
C TRP A 740 4.99 -19.45 4.69
N SER A 741 5.09 -20.62 4.06
CA SER A 741 4.22 -21.78 4.28
C SER A 741 4.78 -22.75 5.32
N GLU A 742 5.92 -22.45 5.95
CA GLU A 742 6.53 -23.33 6.94
C GLU A 742 6.22 -22.96 8.39
N LEU A 743 6.27 -23.99 9.25
CA LEU A 743 5.66 -24.00 10.58
C LEU A 743 6.64 -24.47 11.65
N ARG A 744 6.63 -23.85 12.82
CA ARG A 744 7.49 -24.24 13.95
C ARG A 744 6.86 -25.26 14.86
N GLN A 745 5.55 -25.13 15.09
CA GLN A 745 4.75 -26.03 15.90
C GLN A 745 3.29 -25.95 15.47
N VAL A 746 2.59 -27.07 15.57
CA VAL A 746 1.17 -27.15 15.26
C VAL A 746 0.46 -28.11 16.21
N TRP A 747 -0.69 -27.69 16.71
CA TRP A 747 -1.56 -28.44 17.60
C TRP A 747 -3.00 -28.39 17.08
N GLU A 748 -3.74 -29.48 17.18
CA GLU A 748 -5.20 -29.45 17.05
C GLU A 748 -5.78 -29.17 18.44
N LEU A 749 -6.48 -28.04 18.56
CA LEU A 749 -7.15 -27.58 19.77
C LEU A 749 -8.62 -28.00 19.74
N LEU A 750 -9.07 -28.71 20.78
CA LEU A 750 -10.48 -29.09 20.96
C LEU A 750 -11.07 -28.38 22.19
N PRO A 751 -12.04 -27.46 22.01
CA PRO A 751 -12.65 -26.76 23.12
C PRO A 751 -13.68 -27.65 23.82
N ILE A 752 -13.35 -28.07 25.03
CA ILE A 752 -14.24 -28.88 25.87
C ILE A 752 -15.11 -28.00 26.77
N MET A 753 -16.24 -28.55 27.19
CA MET A 753 -16.94 -28.07 28.37
C MET A 753 -16.12 -28.45 29.62
N THR A 754 -15.47 -27.46 30.25
CA THR A 754 -14.54 -27.69 31.38
C THR A 754 -15.22 -28.13 32.67
N LEU A 755 -16.52 -27.86 32.80
CA LEU A 755 -17.35 -28.27 33.93
C LEU A 755 -18.39 -29.30 33.50
N ARG A 756 -18.85 -30.11 34.44
CA ARG A 756 -20.00 -31.02 34.32
C ARG A 756 -21.32 -30.23 34.25
N PRO A 757 -22.46 -30.87 33.92
CA PRO A 757 -23.76 -30.18 33.87
C PRO A 757 -24.20 -29.51 35.17
N ASP A 758 -23.63 -29.90 36.32
CA ASP A 758 -23.86 -29.27 37.61
C ASP A 758 -23.25 -27.86 37.75
N GLY A 759 -22.43 -27.44 36.77
CA GLY A 759 -21.74 -26.15 36.75
C GLY A 759 -20.67 -25.97 37.82
N LYS A 760 -20.27 -27.05 38.52
CA LYS A 760 -19.35 -26.99 39.67
C LYS A 760 -18.22 -28.00 39.57
N THR A 761 -18.52 -29.22 39.16
CA THR A 761 -17.53 -30.30 39.13
C THR A 761 -16.74 -30.24 37.82
N PRO A 762 -15.41 -30.34 37.84
CA PRO A 762 -14.62 -30.42 36.61
C PRO A 762 -14.96 -31.65 35.75
N THR A 763 -14.90 -31.46 34.43
CA THR A 763 -14.92 -32.57 33.47
C THR A 763 -13.66 -33.41 33.65
N SER A 764 -13.81 -34.73 33.73
CA SER A 764 -12.67 -35.64 33.87
C SER A 764 -12.09 -35.93 32.48
N ILE A 765 -10.77 -35.87 32.36
CA ILE A 765 -10.06 -36.19 31.12
C ILE A 765 -8.97 -37.19 31.45
N THR A 766 -9.13 -38.41 30.96
CA THR A 766 -8.18 -39.49 31.21
C THR A 766 -7.62 -40.04 29.91
N VAL A 767 -6.45 -40.66 30.00
CA VAL A 767 -5.81 -41.39 28.89
C VAL A 767 -6.03 -42.90 29.05
N HIS A 768 -5.46 -43.72 28.17
CA HIS A 768 -5.79 -45.15 28.04
C HIS A 768 -5.64 -45.96 29.36
N ASP A 769 -4.70 -45.59 30.23
CA ASP A 769 -4.43 -46.21 31.54
C ASP A 769 -5.26 -45.60 32.70
N ASN A 770 -6.22 -44.73 32.38
CA ASN A 770 -7.00 -43.91 33.31
C ASN A 770 -6.21 -42.80 34.04
N SER A 771 -4.97 -42.52 33.66
CA SER A 771 -4.22 -41.38 34.18
C SER A 771 -4.86 -40.05 33.74
N PRO A 772 -4.93 -39.03 34.63
CA PRO A 772 -5.48 -37.72 34.28
C PRO A 772 -4.57 -36.97 33.30
N LEU A 773 -5.15 -36.30 32.31
CA LEU A 773 -4.43 -35.41 31.41
C LEU A 773 -4.16 -34.07 32.10
N THR A 774 -2.94 -33.55 32.00
CA THR A 774 -2.52 -32.27 32.59
C THR A 774 -1.88 -31.36 31.53
N THR A 775 -1.44 -30.16 31.93
CA THR A 775 -0.74 -29.20 31.07
C THR A 775 0.66 -29.66 30.65
N THR A 776 1.29 -30.59 31.38
CA THR A 776 2.58 -31.19 31.02
C THR A 776 2.45 -32.21 29.91
N GLY A 777 1.26 -32.82 29.75
CA GLY A 777 0.95 -33.77 28.69
C GLY A 777 1.60 -35.15 28.83
N LEU A 778 1.24 -36.05 27.93
CA LEU A 778 1.79 -37.40 27.78
C LEU A 778 1.44 -37.98 26.39
N GLU A 779 2.03 -39.11 26.00
CA GLU A 779 1.68 -39.82 24.77
C GLU A 779 0.54 -40.83 24.98
N THR A 780 -0.45 -40.83 24.09
CA THR A 780 -1.56 -41.81 24.16
C THR A 780 -2.13 -42.10 22.78
N THR A 781 -2.84 -43.23 22.65
CA THR A 781 -3.70 -43.56 21.50
C THR A 781 -5.17 -43.26 21.77
N LYS A 782 -5.52 -42.91 23.01
CA LYS A 782 -6.91 -42.74 23.44
C LYS A 782 -7.03 -41.72 24.56
N LEU A 783 -8.02 -40.82 24.43
CA LEU A 783 -8.46 -39.93 25.50
C LEU A 783 -9.93 -40.17 25.80
N ARG A 784 -10.34 -40.07 27.06
CA ARG A 784 -11.73 -40.11 27.48
C ARG A 784 -12.09 -38.80 28.19
N ILE A 785 -13.07 -38.10 27.65
CA ILE A 785 -13.69 -36.91 28.22
C ILE A 785 -14.99 -37.38 28.89
N ASP A 786 -15.07 -37.31 30.21
CA ASP A 786 -16.21 -37.79 31.00
C ASP A 786 -16.85 -36.63 31.79
N ARG A 787 -18.11 -36.34 31.47
CA ARG A 787 -18.92 -35.27 32.07
C ARG A 787 -19.94 -35.80 33.09
N GLY A 788 -19.66 -36.93 33.73
CA GLY A 788 -20.54 -37.55 34.74
C GLY A 788 -21.34 -38.72 34.18
N GLY A 789 -20.64 -39.66 33.54
CA GLY A 789 -21.21 -40.89 32.96
C GLY A 789 -21.49 -40.82 31.47
N PHE A 790 -21.37 -39.64 30.85
CA PHE A 790 -21.50 -39.44 29.41
C PHE A 790 -20.35 -38.58 28.89
N GLY A 791 -20.06 -38.65 27.59
CA GLY A 791 -19.01 -37.83 27.01
C GLY A 791 -18.47 -38.34 25.69
N LEU A 792 -17.17 -38.18 25.50
CA LEU A 792 -16.50 -38.47 24.24
C LEU A 792 -15.18 -39.20 24.46
N THR A 793 -14.94 -40.25 23.69
CA THR A 793 -13.62 -40.85 23.55
C THR A 793 -12.99 -40.34 22.26
N ILE A 794 -11.76 -39.82 22.33
CA ILE A 794 -10.93 -39.49 21.17
C ILE A 794 -10.00 -40.67 20.94
N ALA A 795 -10.12 -41.33 19.79
CA ALA A 795 -9.20 -42.38 19.36
C ALA A 795 -8.23 -41.84 18.31
N LEU A 796 -6.94 -42.09 18.54
CA LEU A 796 -5.83 -41.66 17.69
C LEU A 796 -5.25 -42.88 16.98
N PRO A 797 -4.80 -42.75 15.72
CA PRO A 797 -4.31 -43.87 14.92
C PRO A 797 -2.96 -44.42 15.42
N ALA A 798 -2.18 -43.60 16.12
CA ALA A 798 -0.88 -43.94 16.69
C ALA A 798 -0.67 -43.18 18.01
N PRO A 799 0.27 -43.62 18.87
CA PRO A 799 0.67 -42.84 20.05
C PRO A 799 1.02 -41.40 19.66
N THR A 800 0.30 -40.44 20.23
CA THR A 800 0.47 -39.01 19.91
C THR A 800 0.57 -38.25 21.22
N PHE A 801 1.46 -37.26 21.27
CA PHE A 801 1.60 -36.40 22.43
C PHE A 801 0.39 -35.46 22.55
N VAL A 802 -0.21 -35.44 23.74
CA VAL A 802 -1.43 -34.68 24.04
C VAL A 802 -1.25 -33.95 25.36
N LYS A 803 -1.82 -32.75 25.49
CA LYS A 803 -1.77 -31.96 26.73
C LYS A 803 -3.03 -31.13 26.92
N LEU A 804 -3.19 -30.58 28.12
CA LEU A 804 -4.11 -29.48 28.36
C LEU A 804 -3.48 -28.14 28.00
N SER A 805 -4.29 -27.27 27.40
CA SER A 805 -3.99 -25.85 27.27
C SER A 805 -4.08 -25.16 28.65
N PRO A 806 -3.55 -23.93 28.80
CA PRO A 806 -3.66 -23.18 30.06
C PRO A 806 -5.10 -23.01 30.56
N ASN A 807 -6.08 -22.97 29.65
CA ASN A 807 -7.51 -22.84 29.96
C ASN A 807 -8.24 -24.19 30.05
N GLY A 808 -7.52 -25.32 30.07
CA GLY A 808 -8.08 -26.65 30.26
C GLY A 808 -8.71 -27.27 29.02
N HIS A 809 -8.35 -26.83 27.81
CA HIS A 809 -8.77 -27.44 26.55
C HIS A 809 -7.76 -28.47 26.06
N ILE A 810 -8.19 -29.41 25.21
CA ILE A 810 -7.30 -30.48 24.74
C ILE A 810 -6.47 -29.98 23.57
N MET A 811 -5.17 -30.25 23.59
CA MET A 811 -4.24 -30.00 22.49
C MET A 811 -3.60 -31.32 22.06
N ILE A 812 -3.83 -31.70 20.80
CA ILE A 812 -3.23 -32.88 20.16
C ILE A 812 -2.07 -32.41 19.29
N GLN A 813 -0.87 -32.93 19.52
CA GLN A 813 0.30 -32.52 18.75
C GLN A 813 0.20 -32.99 17.30
N VAL A 814 0.39 -32.07 16.36
CA VAL A 814 0.50 -32.37 14.92
C VAL A 814 1.95 -32.22 14.45
N ALA A 815 2.62 -31.15 14.90
CA ALA A 815 4.04 -30.93 14.73
C ALA A 815 4.68 -30.43 16.01
N LYS A 816 5.77 -31.08 16.43
CA LYS A 816 6.51 -30.72 17.64
C LYS A 816 7.23 -29.37 17.47
N PRO A 817 7.45 -28.61 18.56
CA PRO A 817 8.25 -27.40 18.50
C PRO A 817 9.66 -27.64 17.95
N THR A 818 10.05 -26.81 16.98
CA THR A 818 11.41 -26.77 16.42
C THR A 818 12.25 -25.72 17.16
N PRO A 819 13.49 -26.05 17.59
CA PRO A 819 14.40 -25.06 18.16
C PRO A 819 14.74 -23.94 17.16
N PRO A 820 15.03 -22.71 17.61
CA PRO A 820 15.54 -21.64 16.74
C PRO A 820 16.75 -22.10 15.91
N GLY A 821 16.75 -21.82 14.61
CA GLY A 821 17.82 -22.21 13.69
C GLY A 821 17.72 -23.62 13.10
N THR A 822 16.69 -24.40 13.46
CA THR A 822 16.40 -25.69 12.81
C THR A 822 15.38 -25.53 11.69
N LYS A 823 15.40 -26.46 10.71
CA LYS A 823 14.50 -26.42 9.56
C LYS A 823 13.03 -26.55 10.03
N PRO A 824 12.16 -25.56 9.73
CA PRO A 824 10.74 -25.65 10.03
C PRO A 824 10.02 -26.74 9.19
N TYR A 825 8.76 -27.01 9.52
CA TYR A 825 7.94 -28.00 8.84
C TYR A 825 7.25 -27.41 7.59
N PRO A 826 7.37 -28.04 6.41
CA PRO A 826 6.54 -27.71 5.26
C PRO A 826 5.04 -27.92 5.55
N ALA A 827 4.18 -27.06 4.99
CA ALA A 827 2.72 -27.17 5.15
C ALA A 827 2.18 -28.57 4.82
N ALA A 828 2.67 -29.18 3.74
CA ALA A 828 2.23 -30.49 3.24
C ALA A 828 2.51 -31.66 4.22
N ASP A 829 3.39 -31.47 5.20
CA ASP A 829 3.68 -32.47 6.23
C ASP A 829 2.69 -32.41 7.39
N ILE A 830 1.93 -31.33 7.51
CA ILE A 830 0.99 -31.12 8.61
C ILE A 830 -0.35 -31.77 8.28
N ARG A 831 -0.58 -32.92 8.90
CA ARG A 831 -1.82 -33.68 8.78
C ARG A 831 -2.15 -34.41 10.08
N LEU A 832 -3.43 -34.46 10.42
CA LEU A 832 -3.92 -35.21 11.58
C LEU A 832 -5.24 -35.90 11.22
N SER A 833 -5.40 -37.14 11.66
CA SER A 833 -6.68 -37.84 11.63
C SER A 833 -6.97 -38.45 13.00
N TYR A 834 -8.23 -38.37 13.43
CA TYR A 834 -8.68 -38.91 14.71
C TYR A 834 -10.16 -39.25 14.65
N LYS A 835 -10.64 -40.02 15.63
CA LYS A 835 -12.03 -40.45 15.70
C LYS A 835 -12.67 -40.01 17.01
N LEU A 836 -13.80 -39.34 16.91
CA LEU A 836 -14.65 -38.96 18.04
C LEU A 836 -15.71 -40.05 18.24
N ILE A 837 -15.72 -40.68 19.41
CA ILE A 837 -16.62 -41.79 19.76
C ILE A 837 -17.48 -41.37 20.97
N PRO A 838 -18.72 -40.94 20.74
CA PRO A 838 -19.69 -40.59 21.79
C PRO A 838 -20.02 -41.78 22.70
N PHE A 839 -20.25 -41.51 23.99
CA PHE A 839 -20.81 -42.49 24.92
C PHE A 839 -21.82 -41.81 25.87
N SER A 840 -22.75 -42.59 26.42
CA SER A 840 -23.77 -42.14 27.37
C SER A 840 -23.97 -43.13 28.50
#